data_AF-A0A1V4SNY3-F1
#
_entry.id   AF-A0A1V4SNY3-F1
#
_cell.length_a   1.000
_cell.length_b   1.000
_cell.length_c   1.000
_cell.angle_alpha   90.00
_cell.angle_beta   90.00
_cell.angle_gamma   90.00
#
_symmetry.space_group_name_H-M   'P 1'
#
loop_
_entity.id
_entity.type
_entity.pdbx_description
1 polymer ?
#
loop_
_entity_poly.entity_id
_entity_poly.type
_entity_poly.pdbx_seq_one_letter_code
_entity_poly.pdbx_strand_id
1 'polypeptide(L)'
;MLKLFNDGWQFAKGEPCNFTQVKLPHDWLISDVNKLYESGTGWYKNELDSGFLTEGQRLFLRFDGVYMDSTLYVNDRVAGEWKYGYTAFEYDITDFLNKEGGNTILLKVNYMSPSSRWYTGAGIYRDVFLKVKNACHFVSDGIYISTGKQDGQWVFEVDAEVEGAGYAYEVKHTLLDVGDSIVPWDIDNPRLYTLRSELLVDGKVTDTELTRFGFRTIDFSSDKGFFLNERHVKLKGVCLHHDLGALGAAVHSDAIRRQLTLFKDMGVNALRTAHNPPAKVFMELADEMGFLVMSEILDMWTQPKNTHDYARFFDDWIEKDVASWIRRDRNHPSIIMWSIGNEIHDTHLDAQAGAQTMERLMALVRRHDSRQHAPITLCSNYMPWENTQKCADIIKLIGYNYGESLYNNHHSEHPDWIIFGSETCSTVQSRGVYHFPLNKSILSDDDLQCSALGNSSTSWGAKSVEACIRADFDTPYSLGQFIWVGQDHLGEPTPYHTKNSYLGHIDTAGFPKDSYYLFQAAWTDYKKAPMVHLFPHWDFSPGQLIDIRVCSNAPRIELFLDNESLGSVLLEGKYVADWQMPYRPGLLHAVAYDESGTVIAQDRKGSFGDVDRLHLHEDTYGELVFVTITALDKNGAAVENANCRVRVEAENGILLGLDNGDSTDFEQYQTNSRRLFSGKLLAIVKSRNGKAPRISVVLDKDDVPIRKIELSVSAHTVTAQIFPPDATYDDLYWRLTDAGGNDSPLGTLAISEDGKSATVVPKGDGQLYVRCAVKNGSSHVTIISQQVINVSGMGKAFLNPYSFISAGLYNYSNVELTNGNERGIATLRSGKSHVGFKDIDFGDYGSDQITLPLFPLGKEPFTFEIWEGMPLENGTRLCTAAYDKGSIWNTYQEVTCTLPRRLRGVTGICLVFDQKVHIKGFHFKKYHKAFQRLCAAEYDAIYGDTFSVKETAIENIGNNVSILFENMDFGSSGASSIALSWRSKIPGNSIQLLFTDPQNKTQKMIFVDGSADYTSAVFPLGEKIMGNKTVTLVFLPGSSLDLSWFQFME
;
A
#
# COMPACT_ATOMS: atom_id res chain seq x y z
N MET A 1 -14.55 -30.25 -30.86
CA MET A 1 -13.62 -29.23 -31.40
C MET A 1 -13.58 -28.05 -30.44
N LEU A 2 -12.41 -27.66 -29.94
CA LEU A 2 -12.20 -26.44 -29.16
C LEU A 2 -11.52 -25.40 -30.06
N LYS A 3 -12.08 -24.18 -30.16
CA LYS A 3 -11.53 -23.10 -31.00
C LYS A 3 -11.46 -21.80 -30.20
N LEU A 4 -10.29 -21.17 -30.18
CA LEU A 4 -10.12 -19.82 -29.63
C LEU A 4 -10.97 -18.82 -30.43
N PHE A 5 -11.73 -17.99 -29.72
CA PHE A 5 -12.72 -17.07 -30.29
C PHE A 5 -12.49 -15.63 -29.81
N ASN A 6 -11.22 -15.20 -29.83
CA ASN A 6 -10.81 -13.86 -29.40
C ASN A 6 -10.81 -12.81 -30.53
N ASP A 7 -10.90 -13.25 -31.79
CA ASP A 7 -10.88 -12.37 -32.96
C ASP A 7 -12.28 -11.85 -33.33
N GLY A 8 -12.34 -10.67 -33.94
CA GLY A 8 -13.57 -10.11 -34.53
C GLY A 8 -14.50 -9.39 -33.55
N TRP A 9 -14.11 -9.24 -32.28
CA TRP A 9 -14.91 -8.55 -31.27
C TRP A 9 -14.89 -7.04 -31.44
N GLN A 10 -16.02 -6.43 -31.10
CA GLN A 10 -16.19 -4.99 -31.03
C GLN A 10 -16.67 -4.58 -29.64
N PHE A 11 -16.32 -3.38 -29.19
CA PHE A 11 -16.63 -2.87 -27.86
C PHE A 11 -17.32 -1.49 -27.92
N ALA A 12 -18.29 -1.28 -27.02
CA ALA A 12 -18.91 0.01 -26.76
C ALA A 12 -19.08 0.21 -25.24
N LYS A 13 -18.71 1.38 -24.72
CA LYS A 13 -18.93 1.76 -23.31
C LYS A 13 -20.18 2.63 -23.19
N GLY A 14 -21.03 2.35 -22.20
CA GLY A 14 -22.32 3.00 -22.01
C GLY A 14 -23.43 2.30 -22.78
N GLU A 15 -24.00 3.00 -23.77
CA GLU A 15 -25.03 2.45 -24.65
C GLU A 15 -24.44 1.48 -25.68
N PRO A 16 -25.16 0.42 -26.10
CA PRO A 16 -24.71 -0.57 -27.09
C PRO A 16 -24.74 0.00 -28.53
N CYS A 17 -24.02 1.10 -28.74
CA CYS A 17 -23.90 1.81 -30.01
C CYS A 17 -22.45 2.27 -30.24
N ASN A 18 -22.09 2.63 -31.47
CA ASN A 18 -20.74 3.11 -31.81
C ASN A 18 -19.59 2.12 -31.48
N PHE A 19 -19.81 0.83 -31.75
CA PHE A 19 -18.84 -0.23 -31.49
C PHE A 19 -17.50 -0.02 -32.22
N THR A 20 -16.38 -0.15 -31.50
CA THR A 20 -15.01 -0.11 -32.02
C THR A 20 -14.37 -1.49 -31.97
N GLN A 21 -13.49 -1.81 -32.92
CA GLN A 21 -12.78 -3.10 -32.93
C GLN A 21 -11.84 -3.21 -31.73
N VAL A 22 -11.87 -4.35 -31.04
CA VAL A 22 -10.96 -4.68 -29.94
C VAL A 22 -10.40 -6.08 -30.12
N LYS A 23 -9.25 -6.36 -29.51
CA LYS A 23 -8.71 -7.71 -29.42
C LYS A 23 -8.95 -8.24 -28.03
N LEU A 24 -9.41 -9.48 -27.93
CA LEU A 24 -9.47 -10.17 -26.66
C LEU A 24 -8.14 -10.90 -26.38
N PRO A 25 -7.73 -11.01 -25.10
CA PRO A 25 -8.42 -10.45 -23.93
C PRO A 25 -8.35 -8.92 -23.84
N HIS A 26 -9.39 -8.28 -23.29
CA HIS A 26 -9.56 -6.83 -23.26
C HIS A 26 -10.01 -6.33 -21.88
N ASP A 27 -9.22 -5.43 -21.32
CA ASP A 27 -9.52 -4.61 -20.15
C ASP A 27 -9.72 -3.15 -20.60
N TRP A 28 -10.92 -2.60 -20.46
CA TRP A 28 -11.16 -1.24 -20.94
C TRP A 28 -10.65 -0.16 -19.97
N LEU A 29 -10.47 -0.47 -18.69
CA LEU A 29 -10.10 0.53 -17.67
C LEU A 29 -8.63 0.94 -17.80
N ILE A 30 -7.75 0.02 -18.21
CA ILE A 30 -6.30 0.28 -18.32
C ILE A 30 -5.94 1.38 -19.34
N SER A 31 -6.87 1.70 -20.23
CA SER A 31 -6.71 2.73 -21.26
C SER A 31 -6.67 4.17 -20.71
N ASP A 32 -7.19 4.41 -19.50
CA ASP A 32 -7.11 5.70 -18.82
C ASP A 32 -6.73 5.56 -17.34
N VAL A 33 -5.45 5.82 -17.03
CA VAL A 33 -4.87 5.76 -15.68
C VAL A 33 -5.57 6.69 -14.69
N ASN A 34 -6.22 7.77 -15.14
CA ASN A 34 -6.98 8.68 -14.26
C ASN A 34 -8.38 8.15 -13.92
N LYS A 35 -8.79 7.03 -14.53
CA LYS A 35 -10.15 6.48 -14.47
C LYS A 35 -10.17 4.96 -14.26
N LEU A 36 -9.14 4.41 -13.63
CA LEU A 36 -9.00 2.96 -13.36
C LEU A 36 -10.13 2.35 -12.53
N TYR A 37 -11.01 3.16 -11.94
CA TYR A 37 -12.15 2.73 -11.13
C TYR A 37 -13.48 3.36 -11.59
N GLU A 38 -13.55 3.87 -12.82
CA GLU A 38 -14.78 4.49 -13.35
C GLU A 38 -15.87 3.44 -13.57
N SER A 39 -16.99 3.58 -12.83
CA SER A 39 -18.17 2.73 -13.01
C SER A 39 -18.71 2.87 -14.44
N GLY A 40 -19.18 1.76 -15.01
CA GLY A 40 -19.75 1.77 -16.35
C GLY A 40 -20.19 0.40 -16.84
N THR A 41 -21.10 0.41 -17.80
CA THR A 41 -21.50 -0.78 -18.56
C THR A 41 -20.70 -0.86 -19.85
N GLY A 42 -20.08 -2.01 -20.12
CA GLY A 42 -19.43 -2.34 -21.38
C GLY A 42 -20.26 -3.34 -22.18
N TRP A 43 -20.25 -3.19 -23.51
CA TRP A 43 -20.91 -4.10 -24.44
C TRP A 43 -19.89 -4.65 -25.42
N TYR A 44 -19.84 -5.96 -25.55
CA TYR A 44 -18.99 -6.66 -26.49
C TYR A 44 -19.84 -7.36 -27.54
N LYS A 45 -19.59 -7.09 -28.82
CA LYS A 45 -20.32 -7.65 -29.95
C LYS A 45 -19.40 -8.48 -30.83
N ASN A 46 -19.86 -9.64 -31.28
CA ASN A 46 -19.21 -10.45 -32.33
C ASN A 46 -20.27 -11.05 -33.26
N GLU A 47 -19.89 -11.33 -34.51
CA GLU A 47 -20.73 -12.02 -35.48
C GLU A 47 -20.22 -13.45 -35.64
N LEU A 48 -21.13 -14.43 -35.52
CA LEU A 48 -20.83 -15.84 -35.57
C LEU A 48 -21.57 -16.49 -36.76
N ASP A 49 -20.79 -17.00 -37.71
CA ASP A 49 -21.31 -17.93 -38.71
C ASP A 49 -21.35 -19.34 -38.12
N SER A 50 -22.54 -19.91 -37.99
CA SER A 50 -22.77 -21.25 -37.46
C SER A 50 -22.87 -22.34 -38.53
N GLY A 51 -22.59 -22.03 -39.80
CA GLY A 51 -22.69 -22.97 -40.93
C GLY A 51 -21.76 -24.18 -40.85
N PHE A 52 -20.79 -24.17 -39.93
CA PHE A 52 -19.92 -25.33 -39.65
C PHE A 52 -20.57 -26.40 -38.77
N LEU A 53 -21.72 -26.11 -38.13
CA LEU A 53 -22.43 -27.08 -37.28
C LEU A 53 -23.18 -28.09 -38.15
N THR A 54 -22.99 -29.38 -37.87
CA THR A 54 -23.77 -30.45 -38.51
C THR A 54 -24.91 -30.94 -37.61
N GLU A 55 -25.85 -31.68 -38.19
CA GLU A 55 -26.95 -32.28 -37.42
C GLU A 55 -26.43 -33.16 -36.27
N GLY A 56 -27.05 -33.04 -35.09
CA GLY A 56 -26.64 -33.75 -33.87
C GLY A 56 -25.47 -33.13 -33.10
N GLN A 57 -24.90 -32.01 -33.59
CA GLN A 57 -23.88 -31.26 -32.86
C GLN A 57 -24.49 -30.11 -32.04
N ARG A 58 -23.80 -29.77 -30.95
CA ARG A 58 -24.10 -28.68 -30.03
C ARG A 58 -22.92 -27.71 -30.00
N LEU A 59 -23.21 -26.42 -29.89
CA LEU A 59 -22.24 -25.35 -29.78
C LEU A 59 -22.33 -24.69 -28.41
N PHE A 60 -21.22 -24.73 -27.68
CA PHE A 60 -21.05 -24.04 -26.43
C PHE A 60 -20.13 -22.83 -26.60
N LEU A 61 -20.48 -21.73 -25.94
CA LEU A 61 -19.64 -20.55 -25.81
C LEU A 61 -19.11 -20.47 -24.38
N ARG A 62 -17.79 -20.50 -24.22
CA ARG A 62 -17.11 -20.46 -22.93
C ARG A 62 -16.31 -19.17 -22.77
N PHE A 63 -16.44 -18.55 -21.60
CA PHE A 63 -15.60 -17.44 -21.15
C PHE A 63 -14.77 -17.90 -19.97
N ASP A 64 -13.45 -17.71 -20.01
CA ASP A 64 -12.58 -18.10 -18.89
C ASP A 64 -12.58 -17.08 -17.73
N GLY A 65 -13.12 -15.88 -17.97
CA GLY A 65 -13.35 -14.85 -16.96
C GLY A 65 -13.81 -13.52 -17.58
N VAL A 66 -14.81 -12.91 -16.95
CA VAL A 66 -15.38 -11.61 -17.35
C VAL A 66 -15.63 -10.82 -16.08
N TYR A 67 -14.96 -9.69 -15.92
CA TYR A 67 -15.13 -8.85 -14.74
C TYR A 67 -16.07 -7.67 -15.05
N MET A 68 -17.27 -7.58 -14.49
CA MET A 68 -18.05 -8.61 -13.80
C MET A 68 -19.56 -8.41 -14.09
N ASP A 69 -20.45 -9.16 -13.42
CA ASP A 69 -21.91 -9.01 -13.54
C ASP A 69 -22.36 -8.97 -15.01
N SER A 70 -22.15 -10.08 -15.69
CA SER A 70 -22.31 -10.21 -17.13
C SER A 70 -23.64 -10.86 -17.53
N THR A 71 -24.15 -10.48 -18.69
CA THR A 71 -25.33 -11.08 -19.33
C THR A 71 -25.02 -11.34 -20.81
N LEU A 72 -25.19 -12.59 -21.23
CA LEU A 72 -24.97 -13.04 -22.61
C LEU A 72 -26.28 -13.02 -23.39
N TYR A 73 -26.24 -12.42 -24.58
CA TYR A 73 -27.30 -12.41 -25.57
C TYR A 73 -26.83 -13.08 -26.85
N VAL A 74 -27.70 -13.89 -27.45
CA VAL A 74 -27.49 -14.49 -28.77
C VAL A 74 -28.75 -14.23 -29.60
N ASN A 75 -28.61 -13.49 -30.70
CA ASN A 75 -29.72 -13.05 -31.54
C ASN A 75 -30.85 -12.38 -30.71
N ASP A 76 -30.48 -11.37 -29.92
CA ASP A 76 -31.36 -10.58 -29.04
C ASP A 76 -32.08 -11.35 -27.92
N ARG A 77 -31.76 -12.63 -27.72
CA ARG A 77 -32.29 -13.46 -26.63
C ARG A 77 -31.24 -13.66 -25.55
N VAL A 78 -31.64 -13.53 -24.28
CA VAL A 78 -30.77 -13.81 -23.12
C VAL A 78 -30.46 -15.31 -23.10
N ALA A 79 -29.19 -15.65 -23.25
CA ALA A 79 -28.70 -17.03 -23.15
C ALA A 79 -28.31 -17.38 -21.70
N GLY A 80 -27.84 -16.40 -20.92
CA GLY A 80 -27.53 -16.61 -19.50
C GLY A 80 -26.82 -15.43 -18.84
N GLU A 81 -26.57 -15.55 -17.53
CA GLU A 81 -25.90 -14.53 -16.71
C GLU A 81 -24.73 -15.12 -15.92
N TRP A 82 -23.69 -14.34 -15.64
CA TRP A 82 -22.63 -14.77 -14.76
C TRP A 82 -22.12 -13.61 -13.91
N LYS A 83 -22.17 -13.75 -12.59
CA LYS A 83 -21.96 -12.62 -11.66
C LYS A 83 -20.53 -12.47 -11.19
N TYR A 84 -19.87 -13.57 -10.86
CA TYR A 84 -18.50 -13.50 -10.34
C TYR A 84 -17.50 -13.19 -11.45
N GLY A 85 -16.49 -12.39 -11.12
CA GLY A 85 -15.53 -11.88 -12.10
C GLY A 85 -14.48 -12.90 -12.53
N TYR A 86 -14.19 -13.91 -11.71
CA TYR A 86 -12.94 -14.67 -11.79
C TYR A 86 -13.09 -16.16 -12.12
N THR A 87 -14.31 -16.67 -12.15
CA THR A 87 -14.63 -18.07 -12.51
C THR A 87 -15.01 -18.16 -13.97
N ALA A 88 -14.74 -19.33 -14.57
CA ALA A 88 -15.11 -19.59 -15.96
C ALA A 88 -16.59 -19.98 -16.05
N PHE A 89 -17.25 -19.68 -17.16
CA PHE A 89 -18.62 -20.10 -17.43
C PHE A 89 -18.84 -20.47 -18.87
N GLU A 90 -19.82 -21.33 -19.11
CA GLU A 90 -20.12 -21.91 -20.41
C GLU A 90 -21.63 -22.01 -20.60
N TYR A 91 -22.09 -21.62 -21.78
CA TYR A 91 -23.50 -21.72 -22.18
C TYR A 91 -23.63 -22.52 -23.47
N ASP A 92 -24.55 -23.48 -23.49
CA ASP A 92 -25.01 -24.06 -24.74
C ASP A 92 -25.86 -23.03 -25.49
N ILE A 93 -25.36 -22.58 -26.64
CA ILE A 93 -26.03 -21.56 -27.45
C ILE A 93 -26.75 -22.16 -28.66
N THR A 94 -26.76 -23.49 -28.82
CA THR A 94 -27.26 -24.18 -30.02
C THR A 94 -28.66 -23.74 -30.44
N ASP A 95 -29.60 -23.69 -29.50
CA ASP A 95 -31.01 -23.35 -29.74
C ASP A 95 -31.25 -21.83 -29.92
N PHE A 96 -30.21 -21.03 -29.68
CA PHE A 96 -30.23 -19.59 -29.89
C PHE A 96 -29.83 -19.18 -31.32
N LEU A 97 -29.20 -20.09 -32.07
CA LEU A 97 -28.63 -19.81 -33.39
C LEU A 97 -29.67 -19.90 -34.52
N ASN A 98 -29.50 -19.03 -35.51
CA ASN A 98 -30.13 -19.10 -36.82
C ASN A 98 -29.34 -20.07 -37.69
N LYS A 99 -29.92 -21.23 -38.03
CA LYS A 99 -29.23 -22.28 -38.79
C LYS A 99 -28.88 -21.90 -40.24
N GLU A 100 -29.61 -20.96 -40.83
CA GLU A 100 -29.47 -20.57 -42.25
C GLU A 100 -28.94 -19.13 -42.44
N GLY A 101 -28.44 -18.47 -41.38
CA GLY A 101 -28.03 -17.05 -41.43
C GLY A 101 -26.93 -16.67 -40.43
N GLY A 102 -26.55 -15.39 -40.41
CA GLY A 102 -25.59 -14.85 -39.45
C GLY A 102 -26.18 -14.76 -38.04
N ASN A 103 -25.31 -14.91 -37.03
CA ASN A 103 -25.69 -14.81 -35.62
C ASN A 103 -24.94 -13.67 -34.94
N THR A 104 -25.64 -12.87 -34.16
CA THR A 104 -25.01 -11.84 -33.33
C THR A 104 -24.87 -12.33 -31.90
N ILE A 105 -23.63 -12.30 -31.41
CA ILE A 105 -23.28 -12.51 -30.01
C ILE A 105 -23.08 -11.14 -29.38
N LEU A 106 -23.77 -10.88 -28.26
CA LEU A 106 -23.64 -9.64 -27.51
C LEU A 106 -23.48 -9.96 -26.02
N LEU A 107 -22.41 -9.48 -25.39
CA LEU A 107 -22.16 -9.63 -23.97
C LEU A 107 -22.21 -8.26 -23.30
N LYS A 108 -23.12 -8.11 -22.34
CA LYS A 108 -23.17 -6.97 -21.42
C LYS A 108 -22.26 -7.27 -20.23
N VAL A 109 -21.45 -6.30 -19.82
CA VAL A 109 -20.58 -6.37 -18.63
C VAL A 109 -20.86 -5.14 -17.77
N ASN A 110 -21.18 -5.33 -16.49
CA ASN A 110 -21.56 -4.24 -15.60
C ASN A 110 -20.52 -4.06 -14.49
N TYR A 111 -19.69 -3.03 -14.61
CA TYR A 111 -18.68 -2.68 -13.61
C TYR A 111 -19.16 -1.52 -12.74
N MET A 112 -19.23 -1.74 -11.44
CA MET A 112 -19.53 -0.72 -10.43
C MET A 112 -18.39 -0.65 -9.43
N SER A 113 -18.00 0.55 -9.03
CA SER A 113 -16.95 0.81 -8.05
C SER A 113 -17.51 1.52 -6.82
N PRO A 114 -17.08 1.20 -5.59
CA PRO A 114 -16.07 0.19 -5.25
C PRO A 114 -16.66 -1.24 -5.24
N SER A 115 -16.06 -2.15 -6.02
CA SER A 115 -16.36 -3.60 -6.01
C SER A 115 -15.19 -4.48 -5.59
N SER A 116 -14.01 -3.89 -5.36
CA SER A 116 -12.79 -4.60 -4.96
C SER A 116 -11.86 -3.69 -4.15
N ARG A 117 -10.92 -4.28 -3.42
CA ARG A 117 -9.84 -3.58 -2.70
C ARG A 117 -8.62 -3.30 -3.58
N TRP A 118 -8.47 -4.04 -4.69
CA TRP A 118 -7.39 -3.92 -5.67
C TRP A 118 -7.96 -3.61 -7.07
N TYR A 119 -7.08 -3.33 -8.03
CA TYR A 119 -7.49 -3.15 -9.42
C TYR A 119 -7.97 -4.47 -10.05
N THR A 120 -9.20 -4.46 -10.55
CA THR A 120 -9.83 -5.64 -11.15
C THR A 120 -9.64 -5.70 -12.65
N GLY A 121 -9.44 -4.55 -13.29
CA GLY A 121 -9.82 -4.32 -14.68
C GLY A 121 -11.33 -4.46 -14.87
N ALA A 122 -11.79 -4.25 -16.11
CA ALA A 122 -13.16 -4.53 -16.47
C ALA A 122 -13.28 -4.96 -17.93
N GLY A 123 -14.09 -5.99 -18.18
CA GLY A 123 -14.28 -6.57 -19.50
C GLY A 123 -14.03 -8.07 -19.60
N ILE A 124 -13.92 -8.52 -20.85
CA ILE A 124 -13.54 -9.90 -21.19
C ILE A 124 -12.01 -10.01 -21.12
N TYR A 125 -11.49 -10.04 -19.90
CA TYR A 125 -10.05 -9.99 -19.61
C TYR A 125 -9.35 -11.35 -19.70
N ARG A 126 -10.09 -12.44 -19.97
CA ARG A 126 -9.57 -13.77 -20.30
C ARG A 126 -10.12 -14.28 -21.62
N ASP A 127 -9.57 -15.41 -22.09
CA ASP A 127 -9.92 -16.00 -23.38
C ASP A 127 -11.39 -16.44 -23.48
N VAL A 128 -11.87 -16.44 -24.72
CA VAL A 128 -13.20 -16.94 -25.12
C VAL A 128 -13.03 -18.10 -26.08
N PHE A 129 -13.84 -19.14 -25.92
CA PHE A 129 -13.77 -20.35 -26.74
C PHE A 129 -15.13 -20.77 -27.28
N LEU A 130 -15.13 -21.27 -28.52
CA LEU A 130 -16.21 -22.07 -29.08
C LEU A 130 -15.90 -23.55 -28.90
N LYS A 131 -16.86 -24.31 -28.36
CA LYS A 131 -16.77 -25.77 -28.25
C LYS A 131 -17.88 -26.44 -29.03
N VAL A 132 -17.50 -27.18 -30.05
CA VAL A 132 -18.43 -28.07 -30.79
C VAL A 132 -18.35 -29.44 -30.16
N LYS A 133 -19.50 -29.94 -29.68
CA LYS A 133 -19.64 -31.27 -29.10
C LYS A 133 -20.75 -32.04 -29.82
N ASN A 134 -20.66 -33.36 -29.84
CA ASN A 134 -21.75 -34.21 -30.34
C ASN A 134 -22.85 -34.34 -29.27
N ALA A 135 -24.02 -34.87 -29.64
CA ALA A 135 -25.11 -35.08 -28.68
C ALA A 135 -24.65 -35.93 -27.46
N CYS A 136 -23.94 -37.03 -27.71
CA CYS A 136 -23.23 -37.79 -26.69
C CYS A 136 -21.79 -37.27 -26.57
N HIS A 137 -21.39 -36.72 -25.41
CA HIS A 137 -20.12 -36.03 -25.22
C HIS A 137 -19.64 -36.00 -23.77
N PHE A 138 -18.35 -35.73 -23.55
CA PHE A 138 -17.85 -35.46 -22.20
C PHE A 138 -18.32 -34.10 -21.69
N VAL A 139 -18.82 -34.05 -20.45
CA VAL A 139 -19.15 -32.79 -19.78
C VAL A 139 -17.88 -31.94 -19.64
N SER A 140 -17.98 -30.63 -19.89
CA SER A 140 -16.83 -29.72 -19.73
C SER A 140 -16.28 -29.80 -18.30
N ASP A 141 -14.95 -29.87 -18.18
CA ASP A 141 -14.24 -30.03 -16.90
C ASP A 141 -14.71 -31.30 -16.12
N GLY A 142 -15.23 -32.30 -16.84
CA GLY A 142 -15.83 -33.53 -16.31
C GLY A 142 -14.89 -34.72 -16.17
N ILE A 143 -13.62 -34.59 -16.59
CA ILE A 143 -12.57 -35.58 -16.33
C ILE A 143 -11.89 -35.23 -15.02
N TYR A 144 -11.82 -36.17 -14.09
CA TYR A 144 -11.14 -36.02 -12.81
C TYR A 144 -10.17 -37.17 -12.59
N ILE A 145 -8.91 -36.84 -12.36
CA ILE A 145 -7.82 -37.79 -12.20
C ILE A 145 -7.27 -37.66 -10.79
N SER A 146 -7.29 -38.74 -10.02
CA SER A 146 -6.60 -38.83 -8.73
C SER A 146 -5.41 -39.76 -8.83
N THR A 147 -4.30 -39.41 -8.19
CA THR A 147 -3.07 -40.23 -8.18
C THR A 147 -2.68 -40.60 -6.76
N GLY A 148 -2.06 -41.76 -6.58
CA GLY A 148 -1.57 -42.21 -5.27
C GLY A 148 -0.59 -43.38 -5.39
N LYS A 149 -0.14 -43.89 -4.25
CA LYS A 149 0.67 -45.11 -4.18
C LYS A 149 -0.12 -46.26 -3.56
N GLN A 150 -0.06 -47.43 -4.18
CA GLN A 150 -0.57 -48.70 -3.64
C GLN A 150 0.56 -49.74 -3.73
N ASP A 151 0.89 -50.39 -2.62
CA ASP A 151 1.98 -51.38 -2.51
C ASP A 151 3.33 -50.88 -3.11
N GLY A 152 3.61 -49.59 -2.94
CA GLY A 152 4.83 -48.94 -3.45
C GLY A 152 4.80 -48.58 -4.94
N GLN A 153 3.72 -48.87 -5.67
CA GLN A 153 3.55 -48.53 -7.08
C GLN A 153 2.58 -47.35 -7.26
N TRP A 154 2.81 -46.54 -8.30
CA TRP A 154 1.89 -45.46 -8.66
C TRP A 154 0.61 -46.02 -9.29
N VAL A 155 -0.52 -45.54 -8.79
CA VAL A 155 -1.85 -45.81 -9.33
C VAL A 155 -2.55 -44.49 -9.64
N PHE A 156 -3.45 -44.52 -10.62
CA PHE A 156 -4.34 -43.40 -10.91
C PHE A 156 -5.76 -43.91 -11.16
N GLU A 157 -6.73 -43.13 -10.75
CA GLU A 157 -8.15 -43.38 -10.98
C GLU A 157 -8.74 -42.22 -11.78
N VAL A 158 -9.73 -42.52 -12.62
CA VAL A 158 -10.35 -41.55 -13.52
C VAL A 158 -11.86 -41.61 -13.35
N ASP A 159 -12.46 -40.49 -12.95
CA ASP A 159 -13.90 -40.28 -13.03
C ASP A 159 -14.20 -39.44 -14.29
N ALA A 160 -15.12 -39.91 -15.14
CA ALA A 160 -15.48 -39.25 -16.40
C ALA A 160 -16.98 -39.00 -16.48
N GLU A 161 -17.38 -37.73 -16.53
CA GLU A 161 -18.77 -37.32 -16.70
C GLU A 161 -19.15 -37.22 -18.18
N VAL A 162 -20.22 -37.92 -18.58
CA VAL A 162 -20.69 -38.00 -19.96
C VAL A 162 -22.16 -37.60 -20.02
N GLU A 163 -22.50 -36.68 -20.92
CA GLU A 163 -23.87 -36.47 -21.37
C GLU A 163 -24.17 -37.52 -22.44
N GLY A 164 -24.99 -38.52 -22.10
CA GLY A 164 -25.20 -39.69 -22.95
C GLY A 164 -26.22 -39.47 -24.07
N ALA A 165 -27.16 -38.52 -23.92
CA ALA A 165 -28.25 -38.26 -24.87
C ALA A 165 -29.02 -39.51 -25.37
N GLY A 166 -29.07 -40.58 -24.57
CA GLY A 166 -29.74 -41.85 -24.91
C GLY A 166 -28.92 -42.83 -25.78
N TYR A 167 -27.67 -42.51 -26.11
CA TYR A 167 -26.77 -43.40 -26.84
C TYR A 167 -26.10 -44.42 -25.91
N ALA A 168 -25.85 -45.63 -26.40
CA ALA A 168 -24.92 -46.55 -25.76
C ALA A 168 -23.48 -46.11 -26.09
N TYR A 169 -22.62 -46.03 -25.07
CA TYR A 169 -21.25 -45.54 -25.23
C TYR A 169 -20.24 -46.37 -24.42
N GLU A 170 -18.97 -46.28 -24.84
CA GLU A 170 -17.80 -46.78 -24.12
C GLU A 170 -16.83 -45.62 -23.90
N VAL A 171 -16.20 -45.57 -22.72
CA VAL A 171 -15.14 -44.61 -22.42
C VAL A 171 -13.81 -45.36 -22.37
N LYS A 172 -12.84 -44.90 -23.17
CA LYS A 172 -11.50 -45.44 -23.20
C LYS A 172 -10.49 -44.41 -22.73
N HIS A 173 -9.68 -44.77 -21.75
CA HIS A 173 -8.58 -43.94 -21.25
C HIS A 173 -7.23 -44.49 -21.72
N THR A 174 -6.39 -43.62 -22.27
CA THR A 174 -5.01 -43.95 -22.65
C THR A 174 -4.07 -42.96 -21.99
N LEU A 175 -3.19 -43.44 -21.11
CA LEU A 175 -2.11 -42.63 -20.57
C LEU A 175 -1.00 -42.48 -21.62
N LEU A 176 -0.66 -41.24 -21.95
CA LEU A 176 0.39 -40.88 -22.91
C LEU A 176 1.68 -40.50 -22.18
N ASP A 177 2.79 -40.45 -22.93
CA ASP A 177 4.10 -40.00 -22.44
C ASP A 177 4.67 -40.85 -21.29
N VAL A 178 4.29 -42.13 -21.25
CA VAL A 178 4.79 -43.14 -20.30
C VAL A 178 6.09 -43.73 -20.84
N GLY A 179 7.18 -43.53 -20.10
CA GLY A 179 8.45 -44.25 -20.32
C GLY A 179 8.45 -45.60 -19.61
N ASP A 180 9.63 -46.13 -19.28
CA ASP A 180 9.75 -47.42 -18.58
C ASP A 180 9.21 -47.38 -17.13
N SER A 181 9.07 -46.18 -16.54
CA SER A 181 8.53 -45.97 -15.20
C SER A 181 7.87 -44.60 -15.04
N ILE A 182 7.04 -44.47 -14.00
CA ILE A 182 6.43 -43.18 -13.61
C ILE A 182 7.45 -42.36 -12.81
N VAL A 183 7.71 -41.14 -13.28
CA VAL A 183 8.52 -40.14 -12.59
C VAL A 183 7.56 -39.15 -11.92
N PRO A 184 7.64 -38.97 -10.59
CA PRO A 184 6.75 -38.04 -9.92
C PRO A 184 7.02 -36.60 -10.34
N TRP A 185 5.97 -35.80 -10.36
CA TRP A 185 6.04 -34.35 -10.44
C TRP A 185 6.69 -33.80 -9.16
N ASP A 186 7.66 -32.91 -9.33
CA ASP A 186 8.36 -32.22 -8.24
C ASP A 186 8.69 -30.77 -8.67
N ILE A 187 8.98 -29.89 -7.70
CA ILE A 187 9.35 -28.48 -7.91
C ILE A 187 10.60 -28.34 -8.80
N ASP A 188 11.54 -29.27 -8.65
CA ASP A 188 12.81 -29.29 -9.40
C ASP A 188 12.71 -30.14 -10.69
N ASN A 189 11.69 -30.99 -10.79
CA ASN A 189 11.44 -31.86 -11.95
C ASN A 189 9.93 -32.00 -12.20
N PRO A 190 9.29 -30.99 -12.83
CA PRO A 190 7.85 -30.92 -13.00
C PRO A 190 7.33 -31.85 -14.12
N ARG A 191 7.48 -33.17 -13.95
CA ARG A 191 7.05 -34.16 -14.94
C ARG A 191 5.51 -34.18 -15.04
N LEU A 192 5.02 -33.93 -16.25
CA LEU A 192 3.60 -34.00 -16.59
C LEU A 192 3.32 -35.17 -17.54
N TYR A 193 2.12 -35.73 -17.43
CA TYR A 193 1.55 -36.75 -18.29
C TYR A 193 0.25 -36.26 -18.91
N THR A 194 -0.17 -36.87 -20.01
CA THR A 194 -1.45 -36.57 -20.66
C THR A 194 -2.34 -37.80 -20.64
N LEU A 195 -3.53 -37.70 -20.08
CA LEU A 195 -4.59 -38.68 -20.25
C LEU A 195 -5.40 -38.33 -21.50
N ARG A 196 -5.44 -39.23 -22.47
CA ARG A 196 -6.38 -39.16 -23.59
C ARG A 196 -7.62 -39.99 -23.26
N SER A 197 -8.75 -39.30 -23.10
CA SER A 197 -10.07 -39.90 -22.87
C SER A 197 -10.86 -39.86 -24.16
N GLU A 198 -11.26 -41.02 -24.68
CA GLU A 198 -11.99 -41.19 -25.93
C GLU A 198 -13.39 -41.73 -25.62
N LEU A 199 -14.42 -41.06 -26.12
CA LEU A 199 -15.82 -41.51 -26.02
C LEU A 199 -16.21 -42.20 -27.32
N LEU A 200 -16.56 -43.48 -27.24
CA LEU A 200 -16.94 -44.29 -28.39
C LEU A 200 -18.46 -44.50 -28.40
N VAL A 201 -19.09 -44.19 -29.54
CA VAL A 201 -20.50 -44.50 -29.82
C VAL A 201 -20.52 -45.35 -31.08
N ASP A 202 -21.22 -46.50 -31.04
CA ASP A 202 -21.22 -47.50 -32.12
C ASP A 202 -19.82 -47.91 -32.60
N GLY A 203 -18.88 -48.03 -31.65
CA GLY A 203 -17.48 -48.40 -31.92
C GLY A 203 -16.63 -47.32 -32.59
N LYS A 204 -17.14 -46.09 -32.75
CA LYS A 204 -16.41 -44.95 -33.32
C LYS A 204 -16.14 -43.90 -32.27
N VAL A 205 -14.92 -43.34 -32.27
CA VAL A 205 -14.59 -42.18 -31.41
C VAL A 205 -15.42 -40.98 -31.86
N THR A 206 -16.25 -40.48 -30.96
CA THR A 206 -17.14 -39.33 -31.18
C THR A 206 -16.73 -38.12 -30.36
N ASP A 207 -16.02 -38.31 -29.25
CA ASP A 207 -15.47 -37.20 -28.48
C ASP A 207 -14.08 -37.58 -27.94
N THR A 208 -13.23 -36.57 -27.74
CA THR A 208 -11.88 -36.76 -27.21
C THR A 208 -11.49 -35.59 -26.34
N GLU A 209 -11.12 -35.90 -25.10
CA GLU A 209 -10.60 -34.94 -24.13
C GLU A 209 -9.16 -35.29 -23.77
N LEU A 210 -8.31 -34.26 -23.69
CA LEU A 210 -6.90 -34.38 -23.29
C LEU A 210 -6.73 -33.65 -21.95
N THR A 211 -6.34 -34.40 -20.92
CA THR A 211 -6.17 -33.85 -19.57
C THR A 211 -4.72 -34.04 -19.13
N ARG A 212 -4.01 -32.92 -18.91
CA ARG A 212 -2.65 -32.94 -18.34
C ARG A 212 -2.73 -33.08 -16.82
N PHE A 213 -1.86 -33.90 -16.25
CA PHE A 213 -1.76 -34.11 -14.80
C PHE A 213 -0.36 -34.59 -14.41
N GLY A 214 -0.08 -34.74 -13.11
CA GLY A 214 1.19 -35.24 -12.59
C GLY A 214 1.00 -36.14 -11.38
N PHE A 215 1.89 -37.13 -11.24
CA PHE A 215 1.91 -38.05 -10.09
C PHE A 215 2.70 -37.41 -8.96
N ARG A 216 2.11 -37.27 -7.77
CA ARG A 216 2.80 -36.75 -6.59
C ARG A 216 2.12 -37.23 -5.32
N THR A 217 2.80 -37.07 -4.20
CA THR A 217 2.18 -37.19 -2.87
C THR A 217 2.42 -35.91 -2.09
N ILE A 218 1.42 -35.47 -1.35
CA ILE A 218 1.51 -34.34 -0.44
C ILE A 218 1.06 -34.78 0.95
N ASP A 219 1.72 -34.26 1.99
CA ASP A 219 1.34 -34.48 3.38
C ASP A 219 1.60 -33.22 4.21
N PHE A 220 0.78 -33.04 5.25
CA PHE A 220 0.78 -31.85 6.09
C PHE A 220 0.84 -32.29 7.55
N SER A 221 1.89 -31.86 8.24
CA SER A 221 2.11 -32.17 9.65
C SER A 221 2.05 -30.91 10.49
N SER A 222 1.32 -30.94 11.60
CA SER A 222 1.28 -29.84 12.57
C SER A 222 2.63 -29.58 13.24
N ASP A 223 3.50 -30.59 13.32
CA ASP A 223 4.81 -30.50 14.00
C ASP A 223 6.00 -30.43 13.04
N LYS A 224 5.83 -30.93 11.81
CA LYS A 224 6.94 -31.13 10.86
C LYS A 224 6.76 -30.40 9.54
N GLY A 225 5.73 -29.57 9.39
CA GLY A 225 5.52 -28.78 8.19
C GLY A 225 4.98 -29.58 7.00
N PHE A 226 5.34 -29.15 5.79
CA PHE A 226 4.82 -29.70 4.53
C PHE A 226 5.78 -30.72 3.92
N PHE A 227 5.23 -31.78 3.32
CA PHE A 227 5.98 -32.80 2.60
C PHE A 227 5.48 -32.92 1.17
N LEU A 228 6.42 -32.96 0.23
CA LEU A 228 6.19 -33.29 -1.17
C LEU A 228 7.02 -34.54 -1.50
N ASN A 229 6.36 -35.59 -1.98
CA ASN A 229 7.04 -36.86 -2.30
C ASN A 229 7.88 -37.39 -1.12
N GLU A 230 7.29 -37.37 0.08
CA GLU A 230 7.91 -37.81 1.36
C GLU A 230 9.10 -36.96 1.83
N ARG A 231 9.43 -35.88 1.13
CA ARG A 231 10.50 -34.93 1.47
C ARG A 231 9.92 -33.66 2.10
N HIS A 232 10.47 -33.25 3.23
CA HIS A 232 10.12 -31.97 3.85
C HIS A 232 10.48 -30.80 2.92
N VAL A 233 9.51 -29.93 2.67
CA VAL A 233 9.64 -28.74 1.83
C VAL A 233 8.97 -27.57 2.54
N LYS A 234 9.72 -26.49 2.74
CA LYS A 234 9.15 -25.25 3.25
C LYS A 234 8.54 -24.43 2.10
N LEU A 235 7.35 -23.88 2.32
CA LEU A 235 6.66 -23.01 1.37
C LEU A 235 7.32 -21.64 1.36
N LYS A 236 8.06 -21.35 0.29
CA LYS A 236 8.69 -20.07 -0.02
C LYS A 236 7.78 -19.35 -1.00
N GLY A 237 6.71 -18.80 -0.45
CA GLY A 237 5.55 -18.37 -1.21
C GLY A 237 5.50 -16.87 -1.46
N VAL A 238 4.82 -16.49 -2.55
CA VAL A 238 4.40 -15.10 -2.82
C VAL A 238 2.89 -15.03 -3.04
N CYS A 239 2.26 -13.96 -2.57
CA CYS A 239 0.91 -13.58 -2.96
C CYS A 239 0.95 -12.82 -4.29
N LEU A 240 -0.03 -13.07 -5.17
CA LEU A 240 -0.15 -12.42 -6.47
C LEU A 240 -1.59 -12.00 -6.76
N HIS A 241 -1.75 -10.75 -7.16
CA HIS A 241 -2.92 -10.30 -7.92
C HIS A 241 -2.80 -10.66 -9.40
N HIS A 242 -3.89 -10.49 -10.16
CA HIS A 242 -3.99 -10.99 -11.54
C HIS A 242 -3.59 -9.98 -12.61
N ASP A 243 -3.38 -8.71 -12.28
CA ASP A 243 -2.96 -7.71 -13.27
C ASP A 243 -1.51 -7.90 -13.70
N LEU A 244 -1.19 -7.38 -14.89
CA LEU A 244 0.11 -7.51 -15.55
C LEU A 244 0.70 -6.11 -15.83
N GLY A 245 0.58 -5.20 -14.86
CA GLY A 245 1.11 -3.83 -14.93
C GLY A 245 0.50 -3.05 -16.11
N ALA A 246 1.34 -2.62 -17.05
CA ALA A 246 0.90 -1.88 -18.24
C ALA A 246 -0.13 -2.59 -19.14
N LEU A 247 -0.28 -3.91 -19.01
CA LEU A 247 -1.28 -4.68 -19.76
C LEU A 247 -2.64 -4.74 -19.03
N GLY A 248 -2.71 -4.25 -17.80
CA GLY A 248 -3.91 -4.30 -16.97
C GLY A 248 -4.30 -5.73 -16.66
N ALA A 249 -5.60 -6.02 -16.64
CA ALA A 249 -6.10 -7.37 -16.37
C ALA A 249 -6.03 -8.30 -17.60
N ALA A 250 -5.79 -7.80 -18.81
CA ALA A 250 -5.81 -8.62 -20.02
C ALA A 250 -4.75 -9.74 -19.95
N VAL A 251 -5.19 -11.00 -19.94
CA VAL A 251 -4.30 -12.14 -19.74
C VAL A 251 -3.36 -12.34 -20.92
N HIS A 252 -2.06 -12.41 -20.62
CA HIS A 252 -1.01 -12.75 -21.56
C HIS A 252 -0.12 -13.86 -20.98
N SER A 253 -0.09 -15.02 -21.64
CA SER A 253 0.75 -16.17 -21.24
C SER A 253 2.22 -15.81 -21.10
N ASP A 254 2.73 -14.99 -22.01
CA ASP A 254 4.13 -14.59 -22.10
C ASP A 254 4.53 -13.66 -20.95
N ALA A 255 3.63 -12.76 -20.55
CA ALA A 255 3.82 -11.88 -19.40
C ALA A 255 3.76 -12.65 -18.08
N ILE A 256 2.81 -13.58 -17.92
CA ILE A 256 2.73 -14.46 -16.75
C ILE A 256 3.99 -15.33 -16.67
N ARG A 257 4.46 -15.91 -17.79
CA ARG A 257 5.69 -16.70 -17.82
C ARG A 257 6.90 -15.86 -17.39
N ARG A 258 7.04 -14.63 -17.87
CA ARG A 258 8.09 -13.69 -17.41
C ARG A 258 8.01 -13.45 -15.90
N GLN A 259 6.82 -13.15 -15.38
CA GLN A 259 6.60 -12.92 -13.95
C GLN A 259 7.00 -14.15 -13.12
N LEU A 260 6.56 -15.35 -13.52
CA LEU A 260 6.91 -16.59 -12.82
C LEU A 260 8.40 -16.93 -12.91
N THR A 261 9.08 -16.60 -14.02
CA THR A 261 10.54 -16.75 -14.13
C THR A 261 11.26 -15.90 -13.08
N LEU A 262 10.87 -14.62 -12.94
CA LEU A 262 11.46 -13.74 -11.92
C LEU A 262 11.27 -14.30 -10.51
N PHE A 263 10.12 -14.90 -10.20
CA PHE A 263 9.92 -15.54 -8.90
C PHE A 263 10.77 -16.79 -8.72
N LYS A 264 10.92 -17.62 -9.75
CA LYS A 264 11.81 -18.79 -9.69
C LYS A 264 13.25 -18.37 -9.41
N ASP A 265 13.71 -17.30 -10.04
CA ASP A 265 15.05 -16.72 -9.84
C ASP A 265 15.22 -16.14 -8.42
N MET A 266 14.14 -15.66 -7.78
CA MET A 266 14.13 -15.24 -6.38
C MET A 266 14.21 -16.42 -5.40
N GLY A 267 14.00 -17.66 -5.87
CA GLY A 267 13.93 -18.86 -5.03
C GLY A 267 12.52 -19.22 -4.55
N VAL A 268 11.48 -18.62 -5.13
CA VAL A 268 10.07 -18.96 -4.85
C VAL A 268 9.78 -20.38 -5.32
N ASN A 269 9.03 -21.12 -4.50
CA ASN A 269 8.51 -22.45 -4.86
C ASN A 269 6.98 -22.57 -4.71
N ALA A 270 6.32 -21.58 -4.13
CA ALA A 270 4.88 -21.59 -3.90
C ALA A 270 4.21 -20.27 -4.31
N LEU A 271 2.96 -20.33 -4.75
CA LEU A 271 2.17 -19.19 -5.22
C LEU A 271 0.81 -19.19 -4.52
N ARG A 272 0.37 -18.04 -4.03
CA ARG A 272 -1.00 -17.80 -3.56
C ARG A 272 -1.72 -16.86 -4.51
N THR A 273 -2.87 -17.28 -5.03
CA THR A 273 -3.66 -16.47 -5.98
C THR A 273 -4.60 -15.52 -5.25
N ALA A 274 -4.02 -14.52 -4.62
CA ALA A 274 -4.72 -13.57 -3.78
C ALA A 274 -5.62 -12.63 -4.61
N HIS A 275 -6.94 -12.58 -4.44
CA HIS A 275 -7.79 -13.46 -3.60
C HIS A 275 -8.91 -14.06 -4.47
N ASN A 276 -8.53 -14.63 -5.61
CA ASN A 276 -9.46 -15.11 -6.62
C ASN A 276 -8.86 -16.20 -7.52
N PRO A 277 -9.70 -17.05 -8.16
CA PRO A 277 -9.20 -18.10 -9.03
C PRO A 277 -8.35 -17.51 -10.16
N PRO A 278 -7.15 -18.05 -10.44
CA PRO A 278 -6.27 -17.52 -11.46
C PRO A 278 -6.78 -17.84 -12.87
N ALA A 279 -6.10 -17.31 -13.90
CA ALA A 279 -6.36 -17.72 -15.27
C ALA A 279 -5.91 -19.18 -15.49
N LYS A 280 -6.55 -19.90 -16.42
CA LYS A 280 -6.16 -21.29 -16.75
C LYS A 280 -4.68 -21.43 -17.11
N VAL A 281 -4.17 -20.50 -17.92
CA VAL A 281 -2.76 -20.48 -18.33
C VAL A 281 -1.79 -20.28 -17.17
N PHE A 282 -2.20 -19.60 -16.10
CA PHE A 282 -1.37 -19.47 -14.89
C PHE A 282 -1.16 -20.84 -14.23
N MET A 283 -2.21 -21.65 -14.13
CA MET A 283 -2.12 -22.99 -13.56
C MET A 283 -1.29 -23.93 -14.43
N GLU A 284 -1.44 -23.85 -15.75
CA GLU A 284 -0.62 -24.61 -16.71
C GLU A 284 0.86 -24.24 -16.59
N LEU A 285 1.17 -22.95 -16.44
CA LEU A 285 2.55 -22.50 -16.21
C LEU A 285 3.10 -22.93 -14.85
N ALA A 286 2.28 -22.88 -13.80
CA ALA A 286 2.67 -23.35 -12.47
C ALA A 286 3.03 -24.84 -12.48
N ASP A 287 2.22 -25.65 -13.17
CA ASP A 287 2.51 -27.07 -13.39
C ASP A 287 3.82 -27.30 -14.16
N GLU A 288 4.04 -26.55 -15.24
CA GLU A 288 5.21 -26.68 -16.12
C GLU A 288 6.51 -26.19 -15.47
N MET A 289 6.43 -25.18 -14.61
CA MET A 289 7.59 -24.54 -14.00
C MET A 289 7.88 -25.07 -12.59
N GLY A 290 7.09 -26.01 -12.09
CA GLY A 290 7.28 -26.63 -10.78
C GLY A 290 6.99 -25.66 -9.63
N PHE A 291 5.82 -25.02 -9.64
CA PHE A 291 5.32 -24.23 -8.51
C PHE A 291 4.24 -24.99 -7.76
N LEU A 292 4.23 -24.87 -6.44
CA LEU A 292 3.10 -25.23 -5.60
C LEU A 292 2.09 -24.08 -5.58
N VAL A 293 0.80 -24.37 -5.57
CA VAL A 293 -0.26 -23.35 -5.65
C VAL A 293 -1.28 -23.54 -4.53
N MET A 294 -1.48 -22.47 -3.77
CA MET A 294 -2.69 -22.26 -2.97
C MET A 294 -3.65 -21.42 -3.82
N SER A 295 -4.65 -22.10 -4.39
CA SER A 295 -5.70 -21.45 -5.16
C SER A 295 -6.74 -20.90 -4.19
N GLU A 296 -7.24 -19.69 -4.42
CA GLU A 296 -8.17 -19.02 -3.49
C GLU A 296 -9.39 -18.49 -4.22
N ILE A 297 -10.59 -18.66 -3.66
CA ILE A 297 -11.83 -18.27 -4.35
C ILE A 297 -12.41 -16.93 -3.94
N LEU A 298 -12.26 -16.48 -2.69
CA LEU A 298 -13.08 -15.38 -2.14
C LEU A 298 -12.29 -14.42 -1.26
N ASP A 299 -12.59 -13.14 -1.41
CA ASP A 299 -12.17 -12.07 -0.49
C ASP A 299 -13.27 -11.66 0.50
N MET A 300 -14.50 -12.11 0.28
CA MET A 300 -15.66 -11.86 1.16
C MET A 300 -16.66 -13.02 1.07
N TRP A 301 -17.42 -13.25 2.14
CA TRP A 301 -18.56 -14.18 2.15
C TRP A 301 -19.87 -13.39 2.11
N THR A 302 -20.67 -13.44 3.18
CA THR A 302 -21.95 -12.72 3.24
C THR A 302 -21.76 -11.26 3.68
N GLN A 303 -20.70 -10.97 4.43
CA GLN A 303 -20.37 -9.62 4.86
C GLN A 303 -19.51 -8.92 3.81
N PRO A 304 -19.98 -7.79 3.23
CA PRO A 304 -19.21 -7.07 2.23
C PRO A 304 -17.97 -6.41 2.83
N LYS A 305 -16.90 -6.32 2.04
CA LYS A 305 -15.77 -5.41 2.25
C LYS A 305 -16.00 -4.08 1.52
N ASN A 306 -16.66 -4.11 0.36
CA ASN A 306 -17.04 -2.96 -0.46
C ASN A 306 -18.50 -3.05 -0.90
N THR A 307 -19.10 -1.90 -1.24
CA THR A 307 -20.54 -1.79 -1.55
C THR A 307 -21.00 -2.64 -2.74
N HIS A 308 -20.15 -2.86 -3.74
CA HIS A 308 -20.50 -3.57 -4.97
C HIS A 308 -19.73 -4.86 -5.19
N ASP A 309 -19.08 -5.40 -4.15
CA ASP A 309 -18.32 -6.65 -4.22
C ASP A 309 -19.22 -7.90 -4.38
N TYR A 310 -18.61 -9.08 -4.29
CA TYR A 310 -19.30 -10.35 -4.52
C TYR A 310 -20.30 -10.73 -3.42
N ALA A 311 -20.26 -10.11 -2.22
CA ALA A 311 -21.15 -10.50 -1.12
C ALA A 311 -22.64 -10.41 -1.49
N ARG A 312 -23.01 -9.46 -2.35
CA ARG A 312 -24.38 -9.29 -2.86
C ARG A 312 -24.89 -10.43 -3.77
N PHE A 313 -23.99 -11.29 -4.23
CA PHE A 313 -24.29 -12.44 -5.09
C PHE A 313 -24.00 -13.78 -4.40
N PHE A 314 -23.35 -13.75 -3.23
CA PHE A 314 -22.78 -14.93 -2.59
C PHE A 314 -23.79 -16.09 -2.47
N ASP A 315 -24.95 -15.85 -1.86
CA ASP A 315 -25.90 -16.94 -1.58
C ASP A 315 -26.46 -17.60 -2.83
N ASP A 316 -26.69 -16.83 -3.90
CA ASP A 316 -27.30 -17.29 -5.15
C ASP A 316 -26.30 -17.94 -6.11
N TRP A 317 -25.01 -17.61 -6.01
CA TRP A 317 -23.99 -17.96 -7.02
C TRP A 317 -22.87 -18.86 -6.52
N ILE A 318 -22.60 -18.91 -5.21
CA ILE A 318 -21.40 -19.57 -4.70
C ILE A 318 -21.27 -21.05 -5.08
N GLU A 319 -22.39 -21.79 -5.17
CA GLU A 319 -22.36 -23.20 -5.60
C GLU A 319 -21.83 -23.33 -7.03
N LYS A 320 -22.26 -22.45 -7.95
CA LYS A 320 -21.80 -22.45 -9.35
C LYS A 320 -20.34 -22.04 -9.44
N ASP A 321 -19.93 -21.06 -8.64
CA ASP A 321 -18.57 -20.53 -8.64
C ASP A 321 -17.56 -21.55 -8.09
N VAL A 322 -17.89 -22.23 -6.97
CA VAL A 322 -17.06 -23.33 -6.44
C VAL A 322 -17.01 -24.49 -7.43
N ALA A 323 -18.13 -24.84 -8.06
CA ALA A 323 -18.15 -25.88 -9.09
C ALA A 323 -17.21 -25.53 -10.26
N SER A 324 -17.30 -24.31 -10.80
CA SER A 324 -16.43 -23.84 -11.89
C SER A 324 -14.96 -23.88 -11.51
N TRP A 325 -14.62 -23.30 -10.36
CA TRP A 325 -13.24 -23.21 -9.86
C TRP A 325 -12.61 -24.60 -9.66
N ILE A 326 -13.24 -25.44 -8.85
CA ILE A 326 -12.66 -26.74 -8.48
C ILE A 326 -12.60 -27.67 -9.69
N ARG A 327 -13.67 -27.75 -10.49
CA ARG A 327 -13.71 -28.69 -11.63
C ARG A 327 -12.67 -28.35 -12.70
N ARG A 328 -12.47 -27.06 -12.97
CA ARG A 328 -11.44 -26.59 -13.91
C ARG A 328 -10.05 -27.00 -13.44
N ASP A 329 -9.80 -26.90 -12.14
CA ASP A 329 -8.43 -26.89 -11.62
C ASP A 329 -7.98 -28.20 -10.93
N ARG A 330 -8.90 -29.08 -10.52
CA ARG A 330 -8.65 -30.29 -9.70
C ARG A 330 -7.69 -31.34 -10.28
N ASN A 331 -7.22 -31.17 -11.52
CA ASN A 331 -6.23 -32.07 -12.13
C ASN A 331 -4.80 -31.51 -12.13
N HIS A 332 -4.61 -30.23 -11.76
CA HIS A 332 -3.30 -29.57 -11.76
C HIS A 332 -2.43 -30.10 -10.61
N PRO A 333 -1.26 -30.72 -10.86
CA PRO A 333 -0.36 -31.18 -9.81
C PRO A 333 0.25 -30.04 -8.99
N SER A 334 0.30 -28.81 -9.51
CA SER A 334 0.74 -27.66 -8.72
C SER A 334 -0.14 -27.40 -7.50
N ILE A 335 -1.43 -27.74 -7.54
CA ILE A 335 -2.36 -27.40 -6.45
C ILE A 335 -2.07 -28.22 -5.20
N ILE A 336 -1.91 -27.51 -4.09
CA ILE A 336 -1.71 -28.08 -2.76
C ILE A 336 -2.75 -27.63 -1.73
N MET A 337 -3.48 -26.54 -1.97
CA MET A 337 -4.49 -26.03 -1.04
C MET A 337 -5.62 -25.31 -1.79
N TRP A 338 -6.85 -25.49 -1.30
CA TRP A 338 -8.03 -24.71 -1.68
C TRP A 338 -8.38 -23.72 -0.57
N SER A 339 -8.08 -22.43 -0.76
CA SER A 339 -8.46 -21.38 0.19
C SER A 339 -9.88 -20.89 -0.08
N ILE A 340 -10.77 -21.05 0.91
CA ILE A 340 -12.18 -20.65 0.81
C ILE A 340 -12.43 -19.20 1.22
N GLY A 341 -11.40 -18.46 1.64
CA GLY A 341 -11.57 -17.07 2.05
C GLY A 341 -10.30 -16.40 2.55
N ASN A 342 -10.24 -15.09 2.35
CA ASN A 342 -9.21 -14.21 2.91
C ASN A 342 -9.82 -13.13 3.82
N GLU A 343 -9.34 -13.03 5.07
CA GLU A 343 -9.72 -11.98 6.04
C GLU A 343 -11.24 -11.79 6.15
N ILE A 344 -11.95 -12.89 6.36
CA ILE A 344 -13.40 -12.96 6.29
C ILE A 344 -14.04 -12.43 7.58
N HIS A 345 -14.78 -11.31 7.47
CA HIS A 345 -15.51 -10.69 8.59
C HIS A 345 -16.45 -11.65 9.31
N ASP A 346 -17.16 -12.51 8.58
CA ASP A 346 -18.13 -13.47 9.12
C ASP A 346 -17.50 -14.33 10.24
N THR A 347 -16.24 -14.75 10.08
CA THR A 347 -15.52 -15.60 11.06
C THR A 347 -15.10 -14.85 12.33
N HIS A 348 -15.13 -13.52 12.31
CA HIS A 348 -14.76 -12.66 13.43
C HIS A 348 -15.98 -12.12 14.17
N LEU A 349 -17.00 -11.67 13.42
CA LEU A 349 -18.19 -11.03 13.97
C LEU A 349 -19.10 -12.02 14.72
N ASP A 350 -19.31 -13.21 14.16
CA ASP A 350 -20.15 -14.25 14.76
C ASP A 350 -19.55 -15.64 14.46
N ALA A 351 -18.95 -16.26 15.46
CA ALA A 351 -18.30 -17.56 15.31
C ALA A 351 -19.25 -18.66 14.82
N GLN A 352 -20.53 -18.63 15.23
CA GLN A 352 -21.49 -19.69 14.88
C GLN A 352 -21.96 -19.54 13.43
N ALA A 353 -22.35 -18.32 13.04
CA ALA A 353 -22.77 -18.04 11.66
C ALA A 353 -21.58 -18.19 10.68
N GLY A 354 -20.38 -17.73 11.10
CA GLY A 354 -19.14 -17.93 10.37
C GLY A 354 -18.82 -19.41 10.16
N ALA A 355 -18.90 -20.24 11.21
CA ALA A 355 -18.67 -21.68 11.10
C ALA A 355 -19.66 -22.37 10.15
N GLN A 356 -20.96 -22.03 10.21
CA GLN A 356 -21.97 -22.59 9.29
C GLN A 356 -21.68 -22.28 7.83
N THR A 357 -21.30 -21.03 7.53
CA THR A 357 -20.95 -20.61 6.17
C THR A 357 -19.68 -21.30 5.69
N MET A 358 -18.68 -21.43 6.57
CA MET A 358 -17.44 -22.14 6.29
C MET A 358 -17.69 -23.62 5.97
N GLU A 359 -18.49 -24.31 6.79
CA GLU A 359 -18.85 -25.72 6.57
C GLU A 359 -19.61 -25.93 5.25
N ARG A 360 -20.51 -24.99 4.89
CA ARG A 360 -21.19 -24.98 3.58
C ARG A 360 -20.17 -24.91 2.45
N LEU A 361 -19.20 -24.00 2.52
CA LEU A 361 -18.13 -23.86 1.51
C LEU A 361 -17.25 -25.12 1.44
N MET A 362 -16.87 -25.68 2.60
CA MET A 362 -16.10 -26.92 2.66
C MET A 362 -16.85 -28.09 2.00
N ALA A 363 -18.17 -28.20 2.23
CA ALA A 363 -19.01 -29.20 1.59
C ALA A 363 -19.09 -29.00 0.07
N LEU A 364 -19.21 -27.77 -0.41
CA LEU A 364 -19.19 -27.45 -1.84
C LEU A 364 -17.86 -27.82 -2.50
N VAL A 365 -16.72 -27.52 -1.86
CA VAL A 365 -15.41 -27.91 -2.38
C VAL A 365 -15.29 -29.44 -2.43
N ARG A 366 -15.62 -30.15 -1.35
CA ARG A 366 -15.58 -31.62 -1.30
C ARG A 366 -16.53 -32.29 -2.31
N ARG A 367 -17.63 -31.64 -2.67
CA ARG A 367 -18.54 -32.13 -3.72
C ARG A 367 -17.86 -32.20 -5.09
N HIS A 368 -16.95 -31.28 -5.37
CA HIS A 368 -16.29 -31.17 -6.67
C HIS A 368 -14.84 -31.70 -6.68
N ASP A 369 -14.20 -31.81 -5.51
CA ASP A 369 -12.91 -32.47 -5.27
C ASP A 369 -13.12 -33.71 -4.37
N SER A 370 -13.91 -34.68 -4.85
CA SER A 370 -14.36 -35.83 -4.05
C SER A 370 -13.25 -36.80 -3.67
N ARG A 371 -12.13 -36.83 -4.42
CA ARG A 371 -10.92 -37.61 -4.06
C ARG A 371 -9.92 -36.79 -3.25
N GLN A 372 -10.26 -35.55 -2.87
CA GLN A 372 -9.45 -34.68 -2.02
C GLN A 372 -8.03 -34.48 -2.59
N HIS A 373 -7.95 -34.05 -3.85
CA HIS A 373 -6.69 -33.75 -4.53
C HIS A 373 -5.87 -32.69 -3.78
N ALA A 374 -6.54 -31.76 -3.08
CA ALA A 374 -5.91 -30.87 -2.13
C ALA A 374 -6.81 -30.60 -0.89
N PRO A 375 -6.22 -30.37 0.29
CA PRO A 375 -6.95 -29.93 1.47
C PRO A 375 -7.52 -28.51 1.34
N ILE A 376 -8.47 -28.21 2.21
CA ILE A 376 -9.17 -26.92 2.28
C ILE A 376 -8.55 -26.09 3.41
N THR A 377 -8.35 -24.78 3.17
CA THR A 377 -7.79 -23.84 4.15
C THR A 377 -8.58 -22.53 4.19
N LEU A 378 -8.33 -21.71 5.21
CA LEU A 378 -8.82 -20.36 5.38
C LEU A 378 -7.64 -19.46 5.76
N CYS A 379 -7.58 -18.23 5.23
CA CYS A 379 -6.50 -17.28 5.48
C CYS A 379 -7.04 -16.09 6.28
N SER A 380 -6.50 -15.82 7.48
CA SER A 380 -7.13 -14.86 8.39
C SER A 380 -6.16 -13.97 9.16
N ASN A 381 -6.46 -12.67 9.19
CA ASN A 381 -5.87 -11.69 10.10
C ASN A 381 -6.62 -11.61 11.46
N TYR A 382 -7.70 -12.37 11.63
CA TYR A 382 -8.53 -12.40 12.85
C TYR A 382 -8.15 -13.52 13.83
N MET A 383 -7.03 -14.22 13.61
CA MET A 383 -6.52 -15.24 14.53
C MET A 383 -6.26 -14.77 15.98
N PRO A 384 -5.97 -13.48 16.29
CA PRO A 384 -5.91 -13.04 17.68
C PRO A 384 -7.22 -13.17 18.47
N TRP A 385 -8.37 -13.41 17.82
CA TRP A 385 -9.68 -13.42 18.47
C TRP A 385 -10.32 -14.82 18.53
N GLU A 386 -10.92 -15.13 19.69
CA GLU A 386 -11.52 -16.43 20.01
C GLU A 386 -12.57 -16.89 18.97
N ASN A 387 -13.36 -15.96 18.42
CA ASN A 387 -14.40 -16.30 17.43
C ASN A 387 -13.81 -16.98 16.18
N THR A 388 -12.70 -16.47 15.67
CA THR A 388 -12.05 -17.03 14.50
C THR A 388 -11.28 -18.30 14.84
N GLN A 389 -10.71 -18.39 16.06
CA GLN A 389 -10.09 -19.62 16.57
C GLN A 389 -11.08 -20.80 16.61
N LYS A 390 -12.36 -20.56 16.94
CA LYS A 390 -13.41 -21.59 16.87
C LYS A 390 -13.64 -22.12 15.44
N CYS A 391 -13.48 -21.27 14.43
CA CYS A 391 -13.52 -21.70 13.03
C CYS A 391 -12.24 -22.49 12.67
N ALA A 392 -11.08 -22.03 13.13
CA ALA A 392 -9.80 -22.74 12.96
C ALA A 392 -9.85 -24.16 13.56
N ASP A 393 -10.56 -24.35 14.67
CA ASP A 393 -10.79 -25.65 15.30
C ASP A 393 -11.63 -26.63 14.47
N ILE A 394 -12.34 -26.17 13.44
CA ILE A 394 -13.10 -27.04 12.53
C ILE A 394 -12.25 -27.38 11.31
N ILE A 395 -11.58 -26.38 10.71
CA ILE A 395 -10.82 -26.56 9.46
C ILE A 395 -9.43 -27.16 9.67
N LYS A 396 -8.81 -26.91 10.84
CA LYS A 396 -7.49 -27.38 11.30
C LYS A 396 -6.27 -26.92 10.49
N LEU A 397 -6.38 -26.81 9.17
CA LEU A 397 -5.39 -26.16 8.29
C LEU A 397 -5.75 -24.68 8.17
N ILE A 398 -4.96 -23.82 8.80
CA ILE A 398 -5.28 -22.39 8.96
C ILE A 398 -4.08 -21.49 8.64
N GLY A 399 -4.31 -20.52 7.75
CA GLY A 399 -3.34 -19.50 7.37
C GLY A 399 -3.47 -18.25 8.23
N TYR A 400 -2.32 -17.73 8.67
CA TYR A 400 -2.21 -16.50 9.43
C TYR A 400 -1.79 -15.36 8.50
N ASN A 401 -2.59 -14.29 8.46
CA ASN A 401 -2.16 -13.02 7.88
C ASN A 401 -1.54 -12.17 8.99
N TYR A 402 -0.26 -11.82 8.86
CA TYR A 402 0.48 -10.94 9.78
C TYR A 402 0.44 -11.40 11.25
N GLY A 403 0.39 -12.72 11.45
CA GLY A 403 0.17 -13.36 12.75
C GLY A 403 1.38 -14.09 13.31
N GLU A 404 2.58 -13.82 12.82
CA GLU A 404 3.81 -14.56 13.14
C GLU A 404 4.11 -14.58 14.65
N SER A 405 3.76 -13.49 15.34
CA SER A 405 3.91 -13.38 16.81
C SER A 405 3.07 -14.39 17.59
N LEU A 406 2.04 -14.98 16.99
CA LEU A 406 1.12 -15.93 17.61
C LEU A 406 1.53 -17.40 17.42
N TYR A 407 2.44 -17.70 16.49
CA TYR A 407 2.71 -19.08 16.05
C TYR A 407 3.08 -19.99 17.21
N ASN A 408 4.03 -19.58 18.05
CA ASN A 408 4.48 -20.40 19.17
C ASN A 408 3.37 -20.63 20.20
N ASN A 409 2.56 -19.60 20.49
CA ASN A 409 1.50 -19.72 21.48
C ASN A 409 0.40 -20.65 20.98
N HIS A 410 -0.13 -20.39 19.78
CA HIS A 410 -1.22 -21.18 19.24
C HIS A 410 -0.80 -22.60 18.87
N HIS A 411 0.43 -22.84 18.41
CA HIS A 411 0.93 -24.21 18.19
C HIS A 411 0.97 -25.01 19.50
N SER A 412 1.34 -24.37 20.61
CA SER A 412 1.32 -25.03 21.93
C SER A 412 -0.09 -25.26 22.46
N GLU A 413 -1.01 -24.33 22.25
CA GLU A 413 -2.40 -24.42 22.72
C GLU A 413 -3.25 -25.35 21.85
N HIS A 414 -2.95 -25.42 20.55
CA HIS A 414 -3.65 -26.19 19.54
C HIS A 414 -2.67 -27.06 18.73
N PRO A 415 -2.12 -28.14 19.32
CA PRO A 415 -1.09 -28.96 18.69
C PRO A 415 -1.55 -29.74 17.45
N ASP A 416 -2.86 -29.80 17.20
CA ASP A 416 -3.47 -30.42 16.04
C ASP A 416 -3.72 -29.43 14.88
N TRP A 417 -3.47 -28.13 15.08
CA TRP A 417 -3.55 -27.15 14.00
C TRP A 417 -2.31 -27.22 13.12
N ILE A 418 -2.55 -27.19 11.81
CA ILE A 418 -1.52 -27.05 10.79
C ILE A 418 -1.48 -25.58 10.40
N ILE A 419 -0.39 -24.90 10.74
CA ILE A 419 -0.28 -23.44 10.63
C ILE A 419 0.75 -23.02 9.59
N PHE A 420 0.52 -21.86 8.98
CA PHE A 420 1.44 -21.21 8.05
C PHE A 420 1.13 -19.73 7.93
N GLY A 421 2.08 -18.95 7.38
CA GLY A 421 1.83 -17.56 7.03
C GLY A 421 1.13 -17.46 5.68
N SER A 422 -0.17 -17.22 5.65
CA SER A 422 -0.90 -17.02 4.40
C SER A 422 -0.68 -15.65 3.79
N GLU A 423 -0.27 -14.68 4.60
CA GLU A 423 0.09 -13.33 4.16
C GLU A 423 1.10 -12.73 5.15
N THR A 424 2.34 -12.49 4.72
CA THR A 424 3.43 -12.00 5.57
C THR A 424 4.13 -10.79 4.96
N CYS A 425 5.09 -10.20 5.67
CA CYS A 425 5.90 -9.05 5.22
C CYS A 425 5.11 -7.72 5.14
N SER A 426 4.51 -7.34 4.01
CA SER A 426 3.78 -6.07 3.84
C SER A 426 4.58 -4.82 4.27
N THR A 427 5.89 -4.86 4.07
CA THR A 427 6.76 -3.68 4.07
C THR A 427 6.60 -2.94 2.74
N VAL A 428 6.68 -1.62 2.74
CA VAL A 428 6.49 -0.80 1.52
C VAL A 428 7.82 -0.24 1.04
N GLN A 429 8.00 -0.15 -0.27
CA GLN A 429 9.25 0.35 -0.87
C GLN A 429 9.07 0.77 -2.33
N SER A 430 9.90 1.71 -2.77
CA SER A 430 10.00 2.16 -4.15
C SER A 430 11.39 1.85 -4.71
N ARG A 431 11.45 1.39 -5.97
CA ARG A 431 12.72 0.97 -6.58
C ARG A 431 13.71 2.13 -6.66
N GLY A 432 14.90 1.94 -6.08
CA GLY A 432 16.00 2.92 -6.13
C GLY A 432 15.79 4.18 -5.29
N VAL A 433 14.82 4.18 -4.36
CA VAL A 433 14.56 5.31 -3.46
C VAL A 433 15.07 5.02 -2.05
N TYR A 434 15.88 5.91 -1.50
CA TYR A 434 16.55 5.71 -0.22
C TYR A 434 16.34 6.91 0.71
N HIS A 435 15.61 6.71 1.81
CA HIS A 435 15.37 7.73 2.83
C HIS A 435 16.25 7.43 4.04
N PHE A 436 17.26 8.26 4.27
CA PHE A 436 18.23 8.09 5.34
C PHE A 436 17.83 8.85 6.62
N PRO A 437 18.16 8.32 7.81
CA PRO A 437 18.96 7.12 8.06
C PRO A 437 18.15 5.81 8.19
N LEU A 438 18.80 4.66 7.97
CA LEU A 438 18.22 3.31 8.14
C LEU A 438 17.61 3.10 9.54
N ASN A 439 18.23 3.68 10.57
CA ASN A 439 17.80 3.51 11.97
C ASN A 439 16.51 4.28 12.33
N LYS A 440 15.95 5.07 11.40
CA LYS A 440 14.68 5.77 11.57
C LYS A 440 13.64 5.21 10.63
N SER A 441 12.49 4.87 11.19
CA SER A 441 11.38 4.42 10.37
C SER A 441 10.70 5.61 9.69
N ILE A 442 10.53 5.50 8.38
CA ILE A 442 9.95 6.53 7.53
C ILE A 442 8.93 5.83 6.65
N LEU A 443 7.66 5.85 7.03
CA LEU A 443 6.60 5.22 6.25
C LEU A 443 6.22 6.07 5.03
N SER A 444 6.19 7.40 5.19
CA SER A 444 5.79 8.34 4.14
C SER A 444 6.68 9.59 4.13
N ASP A 445 7.00 10.11 2.95
CA ASP A 445 7.80 11.32 2.74
C ASP A 445 7.22 12.22 1.61
N ASP A 446 7.85 13.37 1.36
CA ASP A 446 7.35 14.42 0.45
C ASP A 446 7.32 13.99 -1.02
N ASP A 447 8.16 13.01 -1.38
CA ASP A 447 8.26 12.47 -2.72
C ASP A 447 7.15 11.48 -3.06
N LEU A 448 6.29 11.16 -2.08
CA LEU A 448 5.27 10.13 -2.18
C LEU A 448 5.86 8.75 -2.55
N GLN A 449 7.09 8.49 -2.13
CA GLN A 449 7.77 7.21 -2.30
C GLN A 449 8.00 6.53 -0.94
N CYS A 450 8.36 5.26 -0.96
CA CYS A 450 8.76 4.50 0.23
C CYS A 450 10.21 4.03 0.06
N SER A 451 10.96 3.92 1.15
CA SER A 451 12.38 3.61 1.04
C SER A 451 12.65 2.13 0.83
N ALA A 452 13.49 1.80 -0.15
CA ALA A 452 14.07 0.47 -0.35
C ALA A 452 15.19 0.13 0.65
N LEU A 453 15.57 1.05 1.54
CA LEU A 453 16.60 0.82 2.57
C LEU A 453 16.14 -0.21 3.62
N GLY A 454 14.82 -0.42 3.75
CA GLY A 454 14.21 -1.38 4.68
C GLY A 454 13.61 -0.75 5.94
N ASN A 455 13.45 0.58 5.97
CA ASN A 455 12.93 1.35 7.10
C ASN A 455 11.48 1.85 6.93
N SER A 456 10.78 1.41 5.89
CA SER A 456 9.38 1.74 5.62
C SER A 456 8.45 0.56 5.92
N SER A 457 8.06 0.41 7.19
CA SER A 457 7.18 -0.66 7.67
C SER A 457 5.76 -0.15 7.96
N THR A 458 4.75 -0.91 7.52
CA THR A 458 3.34 -0.64 7.81
C THR A 458 3.00 -0.96 9.27
N SER A 459 1.86 -0.47 9.76
CA SER A 459 1.48 -0.68 11.17
C SER A 459 1.03 -2.12 11.48
N TRP A 460 0.78 -2.94 10.46
CA TRP A 460 0.34 -4.34 10.60
C TRP A 460 1.33 -5.35 10.06
N GLY A 461 2.18 -4.97 9.10
CA GLY A 461 3.17 -5.86 8.50
C GLY A 461 4.34 -6.18 9.44
N ALA A 462 5.33 -6.85 8.87
CA ALA A 462 6.58 -7.19 9.54
C ALA A 462 7.37 -5.92 9.90
N LYS A 463 8.11 -6.01 11.01
CA LYS A 463 9.01 -4.94 11.47
C LYS A 463 10.06 -4.58 10.41
N SER A 464 10.56 -5.58 9.70
CA SER A 464 11.46 -5.46 8.54
C SER A 464 11.40 -6.75 7.71
N VAL A 465 11.98 -6.74 6.52
CA VAL A 465 12.07 -7.92 5.64
C VAL A 465 12.86 -9.05 6.33
N GLU A 466 13.95 -8.72 7.02
CA GLU A 466 14.78 -9.68 7.76
C GLU A 466 14.00 -10.30 8.93
N ALA A 467 13.21 -9.49 9.64
CA ALA A 467 12.35 -9.99 10.72
C ALA A 467 11.31 -10.98 10.17
N CYS A 468 10.72 -10.70 9.00
CA CYS A 468 9.80 -11.60 8.31
C CYS A 468 10.45 -12.94 7.97
N ILE A 469 11.63 -12.91 7.35
CA ILE A 469 12.40 -14.11 6.99
C ILE A 469 12.70 -14.94 8.25
N ARG A 470 13.15 -14.29 9.33
CA ARG A 470 13.50 -14.96 10.59
C ARG A 470 12.30 -15.58 11.29
N ALA A 471 11.16 -14.89 11.32
CA ALA A 471 9.95 -15.38 11.98
C ALA A 471 9.49 -16.73 11.40
N ASP A 472 9.54 -16.90 10.07
CA ASP A 472 9.30 -18.19 9.44
C ASP A 472 10.47 -19.15 9.68
N PHE A 473 11.73 -18.75 9.44
CA PHE A 473 12.88 -19.65 9.59
C PHE A 473 12.93 -20.31 10.98
N ASP A 474 12.62 -19.55 12.03
CA ASP A 474 12.64 -20.00 13.44
C ASP A 474 11.41 -20.83 13.85
N THR A 475 10.47 -21.06 12.93
CA THR A 475 9.27 -21.90 13.15
C THR A 475 9.27 -23.11 12.21
N PRO A 476 10.04 -24.17 12.52
CA PRO A 476 10.18 -25.34 11.63
C PRO A 476 8.90 -26.18 11.50
N TYR A 477 7.96 -26.05 12.45
CA TYR A 477 6.66 -26.72 12.42
C TYR A 477 5.66 -26.03 11.45
N SER A 478 5.86 -24.74 11.16
CA SER A 478 5.06 -24.01 10.17
C SER A 478 5.33 -24.53 8.76
N LEU A 479 4.30 -24.60 7.90
CA LEU A 479 4.47 -25.02 6.51
C LEU A 479 5.39 -24.07 5.73
N GLY A 480 5.47 -22.80 6.14
CA GLY A 480 6.18 -21.72 5.46
C GLY A 480 5.36 -20.43 5.42
N GLN A 481 5.54 -19.63 4.37
CA GLN A 481 4.90 -18.33 4.24
C GLN A 481 4.56 -17.95 2.80
N PHE A 482 3.64 -16.99 2.64
CA PHE A 482 3.33 -16.30 1.38
C PHE A 482 3.45 -14.78 1.59
N ILE A 483 4.50 -14.17 1.04
CA ILE A 483 4.78 -12.74 1.26
C ILE A 483 3.82 -11.85 0.46
N TRP A 484 3.37 -10.74 1.06
CA TRP A 484 2.54 -9.69 0.45
C TRP A 484 3.43 -8.53 -0.01
N VAL A 485 3.70 -8.38 -1.31
CA VAL A 485 3.34 -9.27 -2.45
C VAL A 485 4.59 -9.60 -3.28
N GLY A 486 4.50 -10.59 -4.16
CA GLY A 486 5.62 -10.92 -5.06
C GLY A 486 5.99 -9.75 -5.98
N GLN A 487 5.00 -9.22 -6.70
CA GLN A 487 5.14 -8.08 -7.60
C GLN A 487 4.06 -7.05 -7.28
N ASP A 488 4.39 -5.76 -7.40
CA ASP A 488 3.42 -4.68 -7.24
C ASP A 488 2.24 -4.86 -8.20
N HIS A 489 1.08 -4.43 -7.73
CA HIS A 489 -0.19 -4.49 -8.43
C HIS A 489 -0.85 -3.11 -8.48
N LEU A 490 -1.76 -2.93 -9.42
CA LEU A 490 -2.54 -1.70 -9.51
C LEU A 490 -3.54 -1.60 -8.34
N GLY A 491 -3.72 -0.39 -7.81
CA GLY A 491 -4.51 -0.15 -6.59
C GLY A 491 -3.73 -0.38 -5.29
N GLU A 492 -4.48 -0.35 -4.18
CA GLU A 492 -3.95 -0.49 -2.81
C GLU A 492 -2.63 0.28 -2.54
N PRO A 493 -2.57 1.59 -2.84
CA PRO A 493 -1.35 2.39 -2.81
C PRO A 493 -0.86 2.76 -1.40
N THR A 494 -1.08 1.90 -0.40
CA THR A 494 -0.62 2.14 0.98
C THR A 494 0.87 2.45 0.98
N PRO A 495 1.32 3.54 1.65
CA PRO A 495 0.59 4.38 2.61
C PRO A 495 -0.06 5.64 2.01
N TYR A 496 -0.05 5.80 0.69
CA TYR A 496 -0.56 6.97 -0.02
C TYR A 496 -1.93 6.71 -0.68
N HIS A 497 -2.31 7.61 -1.59
CA HIS A 497 -3.48 7.53 -2.48
C HIS A 497 -3.07 7.64 -3.96
N THR A 498 -1.91 7.08 -4.31
CA THR A 498 -1.38 6.99 -5.68
C THR A 498 -2.04 5.85 -6.46
N LYS A 499 -1.49 5.42 -7.62
CA LYS A 499 -2.20 4.48 -8.51
C LYS A 499 -1.91 2.99 -8.26
N ASN A 500 -0.74 2.62 -7.73
CA ASN A 500 -0.33 1.22 -7.51
C ASN A 500 0.34 0.99 -6.17
N SER A 501 0.46 -0.28 -5.79
CA SER A 501 1.05 -0.69 -4.52
C SER A 501 2.54 -0.32 -4.44
N TYR A 502 3.04 -0.32 -3.20
CA TYR A 502 4.48 -0.26 -2.86
C TYR A 502 4.97 -1.56 -2.21
N LEU A 503 4.11 -2.58 -2.15
CA LEU A 503 4.24 -3.79 -1.34
C LEU A 503 5.04 -4.89 -2.05
N GLY A 504 5.16 -4.81 -3.37
CA GLY A 504 5.89 -5.76 -4.18
C GLY A 504 7.38 -5.75 -3.93
N HIS A 505 7.99 -6.93 -4.00
CA HIS A 505 9.45 -7.09 -4.07
C HIS A 505 9.99 -6.87 -5.49
N ILE A 506 9.09 -6.84 -6.46
CA ILE A 506 9.29 -6.45 -7.86
C ILE A 506 8.29 -5.34 -8.18
N ASP A 507 8.66 -4.31 -8.94
CA ASP A 507 7.70 -3.27 -9.37
C ASP A 507 6.75 -3.74 -10.49
N THR A 508 5.76 -2.93 -10.88
CA THR A 508 4.78 -3.29 -11.92
C THR A 508 5.42 -3.55 -13.29
N ALA A 509 6.59 -2.93 -13.55
CA ALA A 509 7.39 -3.14 -14.76
C ALA A 509 8.23 -4.43 -14.71
N GLY A 510 8.22 -5.17 -13.60
CA GLY A 510 9.00 -6.40 -13.44
C GLY A 510 10.47 -6.14 -13.15
N PHE A 511 10.82 -4.98 -12.59
CA PHE A 511 12.16 -4.69 -12.10
C PHE A 511 12.27 -5.00 -10.61
N PRO A 512 13.24 -5.85 -10.19
CA PRO A 512 13.46 -6.14 -8.77
C PRO A 512 13.78 -4.89 -7.95
N LYS A 513 13.23 -4.85 -6.73
CA LYS A 513 13.60 -3.90 -5.66
C LYS A 513 14.65 -4.56 -4.75
N ASP A 514 15.30 -3.81 -3.88
CA ASP A 514 16.41 -4.34 -3.06
C ASP A 514 15.99 -5.52 -2.15
N SER A 515 14.74 -5.52 -1.67
CA SER A 515 14.21 -6.63 -0.86
C SER A 515 14.04 -7.95 -1.61
N TYR A 516 13.92 -7.96 -2.95
CA TYR A 516 13.97 -9.18 -3.76
C TYR A 516 15.24 -9.97 -3.46
N TYR A 517 16.37 -9.28 -3.38
CA TYR A 517 17.68 -9.89 -3.17
C TYR A 517 17.88 -10.37 -1.73
N LEU A 518 17.18 -9.79 -0.75
CA LEU A 518 17.11 -10.31 0.63
C LEU A 518 16.40 -11.67 0.68
N PHE A 519 15.25 -11.79 0.00
CA PHE A 519 14.57 -13.08 -0.11
C PHE A 519 15.38 -14.08 -0.94
N GLN A 520 16.00 -13.65 -2.03
CA GLN A 520 16.89 -14.51 -2.82
C GLN A 520 18.04 -15.05 -1.97
N ALA A 521 18.68 -14.20 -1.16
CA ALA A 521 19.73 -14.62 -0.24
C ALA A 521 19.23 -15.65 0.80
N ALA A 522 18.00 -15.52 1.28
CA ALA A 522 17.42 -16.44 2.25
C ALA A 522 16.90 -17.75 1.63
N TRP A 523 16.47 -17.72 0.37
CA TRP A 523 15.75 -18.82 -0.27
C TRP A 523 16.59 -19.64 -1.25
N THR A 524 17.78 -19.18 -1.61
CA THR A 524 18.70 -19.90 -2.49
C THR A 524 19.90 -20.48 -1.75
N ASP A 525 20.50 -21.53 -2.30
CA ASP A 525 21.73 -22.15 -1.78
C ASP A 525 22.93 -21.58 -2.55
N TYR A 526 23.88 -20.95 -1.83
CA TYR A 526 25.07 -20.36 -2.44
C TYR A 526 25.95 -21.39 -3.17
N LYS A 527 25.84 -22.68 -2.87
CA LYS A 527 26.56 -23.74 -3.60
C LYS A 527 26.00 -23.98 -5.00
N LYS A 528 24.74 -23.61 -5.24
CA LYS A 528 24.05 -23.74 -6.53
C LYS A 528 23.95 -22.41 -7.26
N ALA A 529 23.63 -21.34 -6.53
CA ALA A 529 23.42 -20.00 -7.04
C ALA A 529 24.02 -18.96 -6.07
N PRO A 530 25.35 -18.80 -6.03
CA PRO A 530 26.00 -17.82 -5.18
C PRO A 530 25.61 -16.40 -5.60
N MET A 531 25.25 -15.55 -4.64
CA MET A 531 24.87 -14.17 -4.93
C MET A 531 25.36 -13.21 -3.86
N VAL A 532 25.57 -11.96 -4.25
CA VAL A 532 25.75 -10.80 -3.38
C VAL A 532 25.11 -9.60 -4.05
N HIS A 533 24.44 -8.75 -3.28
CA HIS A 533 23.77 -7.55 -3.77
C HIS A 533 24.08 -6.38 -2.85
N LEU A 534 24.50 -5.26 -3.45
CA LEU A 534 24.94 -4.03 -2.79
C LEU A 534 23.95 -2.89 -3.09
N PHE A 535 23.47 -2.24 -2.03
CA PHE A 535 22.59 -1.08 -2.14
C PHE A 535 22.89 -0.07 -1.01
N PRO A 536 22.69 1.25 -1.22
CA PRO A 536 22.01 1.92 -2.34
C PRO A 536 22.87 2.12 -3.60
N HIS A 537 22.37 2.88 -4.58
CA HIS A 537 23.20 3.47 -5.65
C HIS A 537 24.29 4.40 -5.05
N TRP A 538 25.35 4.74 -5.77
CA TRP A 538 26.51 5.48 -5.20
C TRP A 538 26.74 6.89 -5.77
N ASP A 539 25.73 7.75 -5.70
CA ASP A 539 25.80 9.16 -6.12
C ASP A 539 24.97 10.07 -5.20
N PHE A 540 25.64 10.71 -4.23
CA PHE A 540 25.02 11.56 -3.19
C PHE A 540 25.78 12.88 -3.01
N SER A 541 25.37 13.67 -1.99
CA SER A 541 26.09 14.88 -1.60
C SER A 541 27.39 14.54 -0.86
N PRO A 542 28.55 15.11 -1.23
CA PRO A 542 29.81 14.89 -0.50
C PRO A 542 29.67 15.11 1.00
N GLY A 543 30.14 14.15 1.79
CA GLY A 543 30.08 14.20 3.26
C GLY A 543 28.72 13.82 3.86
N GLN A 544 27.66 13.63 3.08
CA GLN A 544 26.40 13.08 3.57
C GLN A 544 26.63 11.66 4.11
N LEU A 545 26.11 11.37 5.30
CA LEU A 545 26.23 10.05 5.91
C LEU A 545 25.29 9.06 5.20
N ILE A 546 25.84 8.00 4.62
CA ILE A 546 25.09 6.99 3.86
C ILE A 546 25.12 5.66 4.58
N ASP A 547 23.95 5.05 4.75
CA ASP A 547 23.78 3.65 5.17
C ASP A 547 23.94 2.74 3.95
N ILE A 548 24.91 1.83 3.99
CA ILE A 548 25.23 0.88 2.93
C ILE A 548 24.86 -0.51 3.42
N ARG A 549 24.16 -1.28 2.60
CA ARG A 549 23.69 -2.62 2.92
C ARG A 549 24.20 -3.60 1.87
N VAL A 550 24.66 -4.75 2.33
CA VAL A 550 25.09 -5.85 1.47
C VAL A 550 24.38 -7.11 1.91
N CYS A 551 23.59 -7.71 1.01
CA CYS A 551 22.97 -9.00 1.26
C CYS A 551 23.57 -10.12 0.42
N SER A 552 23.65 -11.31 0.99
CA SER A 552 24.26 -12.48 0.36
C SER A 552 23.78 -13.79 1.00
N ASN A 553 23.75 -14.87 0.21
CA ASN A 553 23.60 -16.23 0.71
C ASN A 553 24.94 -16.89 1.10
N ALA A 554 26.06 -16.21 0.88
CA ALA A 554 27.40 -16.69 1.22
C ALA A 554 27.69 -16.58 2.73
N PRO A 555 28.59 -17.40 3.28
CA PRO A 555 28.92 -17.36 4.71
C PRO A 555 29.69 -16.10 5.13
N ARG A 556 30.46 -15.46 4.23
CA ARG A 556 31.26 -14.27 4.53
C ARG A 556 31.17 -13.25 3.41
N ILE A 557 31.10 -11.97 3.78
CA ILE A 557 31.16 -10.83 2.86
C ILE A 557 32.22 -9.81 3.29
N GLU A 558 32.69 -9.01 2.35
CA GLU A 558 33.62 -7.90 2.58
C GLU A 558 33.28 -6.74 1.65
N LEU A 559 33.32 -5.52 2.17
CA LEU A 559 33.00 -4.30 1.42
C LEU A 559 34.27 -3.47 1.22
N PHE A 560 34.41 -2.88 0.04
CA PHE A 560 35.51 -2.00 -0.32
C PHE A 560 34.99 -0.68 -0.89
N LEU A 561 35.72 0.41 -0.66
CA LEU A 561 35.64 1.63 -1.46
C LEU A 561 36.94 1.76 -2.24
N ASP A 562 36.85 1.70 -3.56
CA ASP A 562 37.97 1.56 -4.49
C ASP A 562 38.83 0.33 -4.11
N ASN A 563 39.99 0.56 -3.49
CA ASN A 563 40.89 -0.50 -3.03
C ASN A 563 41.01 -0.58 -1.50
N GLU A 564 40.27 0.24 -0.75
CA GLU A 564 40.27 0.27 0.71
C GLU A 564 39.17 -0.65 1.26
N SER A 565 39.54 -1.64 2.08
CA SER A 565 38.56 -2.48 2.78
C SER A 565 37.87 -1.68 3.88
N LEU A 566 36.54 -1.74 3.88
CA LEU A 566 35.67 -1.20 4.92
C LEU A 566 35.30 -2.26 5.97
N GLY A 567 35.89 -3.46 5.87
CA GLY A 567 35.72 -4.56 6.82
C GLY A 567 34.96 -5.75 6.24
N SER A 568 35.21 -6.92 6.83
CA SER A 568 34.57 -8.20 6.50
C SER A 568 33.63 -8.65 7.62
N VAL A 569 32.53 -9.29 7.25
CA VAL A 569 31.49 -9.80 8.15
C VAL A 569 31.21 -11.27 7.84
N LEU A 570 31.19 -12.09 8.90
CA LEU A 570 30.63 -13.45 8.86
C LEU A 570 29.11 -13.34 9.11
N LEU A 571 28.30 -13.90 8.22
CA LEU A 571 26.86 -13.73 8.27
C LEU A 571 26.17 -14.67 9.29
N GLU A 572 26.75 -15.83 9.63
CA GLU A 572 26.29 -16.75 10.72
C GLU A 572 24.76 -16.90 10.86
N GLY A 573 24.05 -17.18 9.76
CA GLY A 573 22.58 -17.34 9.76
C GLY A 573 21.78 -16.05 9.61
N LYS A 574 22.46 -14.92 9.34
CA LYS A 574 21.91 -13.69 8.76
C LYS A 574 22.11 -13.68 7.24
N TYR A 575 21.50 -12.70 6.59
CA TYR A 575 21.55 -12.54 5.13
C TYR A 575 22.02 -11.17 4.68
N VAL A 576 22.24 -10.24 5.62
CA VAL A 576 22.59 -8.85 5.35
C VAL A 576 23.56 -8.33 6.40
N ALA A 577 24.46 -7.44 5.99
CA ALA A 577 25.26 -6.62 6.87
C ALA A 577 25.22 -5.16 6.43
N ASP A 578 25.38 -4.26 7.40
CA ASP A 578 25.24 -2.83 7.21
C ASP A 578 26.56 -2.11 7.56
N TRP A 579 26.89 -1.08 6.77
CA TRP A 579 27.97 -0.13 7.00
C TRP A 579 27.39 1.28 6.97
N GLN A 580 28.11 2.24 7.56
CA GLN A 580 27.75 3.64 7.46
C GLN A 580 28.99 4.49 7.27
N MET A 581 28.99 5.38 6.27
CA MET A 581 30.10 6.29 6.06
C MET A 581 29.70 7.58 5.33
N PRO A 582 30.47 8.67 5.49
CA PRO A 582 30.30 9.86 4.67
C PRO A 582 30.57 9.55 3.19
N TYR A 583 29.65 9.96 2.31
CA TYR A 583 29.77 9.76 0.88
C TYR A 583 31.04 10.42 0.33
N ARG A 584 31.80 9.62 -0.43
CA ARG A 584 32.93 10.04 -1.25
C ARG A 584 32.76 9.38 -2.63
N PRO A 585 32.89 10.13 -3.74
CA PRO A 585 32.83 9.54 -5.07
C PRO A 585 33.86 8.42 -5.23
N GLY A 586 33.49 7.33 -5.90
CA GLY A 586 34.35 6.17 -6.07
C GLY A 586 33.56 4.93 -6.50
N LEU A 587 34.19 3.76 -6.36
CA LEU A 587 33.57 2.46 -6.63
C LEU A 587 33.39 1.67 -5.33
N LEU A 588 32.15 1.51 -4.87
CA LEU A 588 31.85 0.49 -3.88
C LEU A 588 31.87 -0.89 -4.53
N HIS A 589 32.45 -1.85 -3.81
CA HIS A 589 32.60 -3.22 -4.28
C HIS A 589 32.38 -4.19 -3.12
N ALA A 590 31.35 -5.03 -3.24
CA ALA A 590 31.05 -6.10 -2.31
C ALA A 590 31.56 -7.44 -2.84
N VAL A 591 32.21 -8.22 -1.99
CA VAL A 591 32.77 -9.53 -2.32
C VAL A 591 32.24 -10.58 -1.36
N ALA A 592 31.69 -11.66 -1.90
CA ALA A 592 31.21 -12.81 -1.14
C ALA A 592 32.17 -13.99 -1.24
N TYR A 593 32.40 -14.67 -0.12
CA TYR A 593 33.34 -15.77 0.01
C TYR A 593 32.65 -17.02 0.57
N ASP A 594 33.10 -18.19 0.12
CA ASP A 594 32.78 -19.46 0.76
C ASP A 594 33.60 -19.68 2.05
N GLU A 595 33.39 -20.82 2.71
CA GLU A 595 34.09 -21.18 3.96
C GLU A 595 35.61 -21.38 3.78
N SER A 596 36.08 -21.60 2.55
CA SER A 596 37.51 -21.73 2.24
C SER A 596 38.20 -20.38 2.02
N GLY A 597 37.42 -19.29 1.96
CA GLY A 597 37.91 -17.96 1.60
C GLY A 597 37.99 -17.73 0.09
N THR A 598 37.38 -18.58 -0.74
CA THR A 598 37.30 -18.40 -2.19
C THR A 598 36.20 -17.40 -2.54
N VAL A 599 36.47 -16.47 -3.45
CA VAL A 599 35.47 -15.53 -3.97
C VAL A 599 34.47 -16.28 -4.85
N ILE A 600 33.18 -16.17 -4.53
CA ILE A 600 32.09 -16.87 -5.24
C ILE A 600 31.07 -15.93 -5.88
N ALA A 601 30.96 -14.69 -5.42
CA ALA A 601 30.14 -13.65 -6.05
C ALA A 601 30.69 -12.24 -5.74
N GLN A 602 30.39 -11.28 -6.62
CA GLN A 602 30.78 -9.87 -6.48
C GLN A 602 29.67 -8.96 -7.01
N ASP A 603 29.50 -7.80 -6.38
CA ASP A 603 28.62 -6.73 -6.86
C ASP A 603 29.26 -5.35 -6.65
N ARG A 604 28.89 -4.37 -7.48
CA ARG A 604 29.58 -3.08 -7.58
C ARG A 604 28.61 -1.92 -7.81
N LYS A 605 28.84 -0.82 -7.10
CA LYS A 605 28.12 0.45 -7.27
C LYS A 605 29.11 1.60 -7.38
N GLY A 606 29.13 2.27 -8.52
CA GLY A 606 30.02 3.38 -8.79
C GLY A 606 29.28 4.71 -8.84
N SER A 607 29.99 5.80 -8.56
CA SER A 607 29.51 7.14 -8.87
C SER A 607 29.40 7.33 -10.39
N PHE A 608 28.33 7.99 -10.83
CA PHE A 608 27.99 8.15 -12.24
C PHE A 608 27.74 9.63 -12.58
N GLY A 609 27.90 9.95 -13.87
CA GLY A 609 27.64 11.27 -14.42
C GLY A 609 26.18 11.52 -14.82
N ASP A 610 25.98 12.56 -15.62
CA ASP A 610 24.69 12.86 -16.26
C ASP A 610 24.37 11.86 -17.38
N VAL A 611 23.08 11.75 -17.72
CA VAL A 611 22.61 10.87 -18.79
C VAL A 611 23.19 11.31 -20.13
N ASP A 612 23.82 10.37 -20.84
CA ASP A 612 24.42 10.56 -22.16
C ASP A 612 23.65 9.77 -23.22
N ARG A 613 23.32 8.50 -22.92
CA ARG A 613 22.67 7.59 -23.87
C ARG A 613 21.76 6.57 -23.20
N LEU A 614 20.97 5.88 -24.02
CA LEU A 614 20.11 4.77 -23.61
C LEU A 614 20.68 3.43 -24.07
N HIS A 615 20.53 2.40 -23.25
CA HIS A 615 20.84 1.01 -23.58
C HIS A 615 19.58 0.15 -23.54
N LEU A 616 19.45 -0.76 -24.51
CA LEU A 616 18.31 -1.66 -24.66
C LEU A 616 18.74 -3.10 -24.36
N HIS A 617 17.96 -3.77 -23.50
CA HIS A 617 18.02 -5.22 -23.29
C HIS A 617 16.66 -5.82 -23.64
N GLU A 618 16.64 -6.84 -24.49
CA GLU A 618 15.42 -7.45 -25.01
C GLU A 618 15.25 -8.87 -24.48
N ASP A 619 14.14 -9.14 -23.81
CA ASP A 619 13.74 -10.47 -23.34
C ASP A 619 12.48 -10.93 -24.09
N THR A 620 12.57 -12.03 -24.83
CA THR A 620 11.46 -12.54 -25.64
C THR A 620 10.82 -13.76 -24.99
N TYR A 621 9.51 -13.69 -24.82
CA TYR A 621 8.66 -14.78 -24.35
C TYR A 621 7.54 -14.95 -25.38
N GLY A 622 7.54 -16.07 -26.12
CA GLY A 622 6.51 -16.33 -27.13
C GLY A 622 6.42 -15.21 -28.18
N GLU A 623 5.30 -14.48 -28.18
CA GLU A 623 5.06 -13.37 -29.11
C GLU A 623 5.45 -11.99 -28.54
N LEU A 624 5.65 -11.89 -27.23
CA LEU A 624 5.98 -10.63 -26.55
C LEU A 624 7.50 -10.45 -26.37
N VAL A 625 7.97 -9.25 -26.66
CA VAL A 625 9.33 -8.77 -26.40
C VAL A 625 9.25 -7.69 -25.32
N PHE A 626 9.93 -7.92 -24.21
CA PHE A 626 10.07 -7.00 -23.09
C PHE A 626 11.41 -6.29 -23.21
N VAL A 627 11.37 -4.98 -23.46
CA VAL A 627 12.57 -4.17 -23.68
C VAL A 627 12.85 -3.34 -22.46
N THR A 628 13.93 -3.67 -21.74
CA THR A 628 14.44 -2.83 -20.66
C THR A 628 15.30 -1.73 -21.25
N ILE A 629 14.89 -0.49 -21.01
CA ILE A 629 15.57 0.73 -21.43
C ILE A 629 16.29 1.29 -20.20
N THR A 630 17.63 1.40 -20.25
CA THR A 630 18.45 1.89 -19.13
C THR A 630 19.23 3.15 -19.53
N ALA A 631 19.23 4.17 -18.67
CA ALA A 631 20.07 5.36 -18.85
C ALA A 631 21.53 5.08 -18.48
N LEU A 632 22.45 5.48 -19.36
CA LEU A 632 23.89 5.40 -19.15
C LEU A 632 24.54 6.78 -19.23
N ASP A 633 25.60 6.99 -18.45
CA ASP A 633 26.47 8.14 -18.56
C ASP A 633 27.49 8.00 -19.71
N LYS A 634 28.28 9.05 -19.92
CA LYS A 634 29.32 9.08 -20.98
C LYS A 634 30.35 7.96 -20.86
N ASN A 635 30.58 7.43 -19.66
CA ASN A 635 31.53 6.36 -19.37
C ASN A 635 30.88 4.97 -19.46
N GLY A 636 29.56 4.91 -19.69
CA GLY A 636 28.78 3.67 -19.75
C GLY A 636 28.30 3.15 -18.40
N ALA A 637 28.41 3.93 -17.32
CA ALA A 637 27.83 3.58 -16.02
C ALA A 637 26.32 3.84 -16.03
N ALA A 638 25.54 2.99 -15.35
CA ALA A 638 24.10 3.21 -15.21
C ALA A 638 23.81 4.44 -14.34
N VAL A 639 22.93 5.32 -14.83
CA VAL A 639 22.47 6.50 -14.07
C VAL A 639 21.23 6.10 -13.29
N GLU A 640 21.44 5.52 -12.11
CA GLU A 640 20.39 4.83 -11.33
C GLU A 640 19.33 5.77 -10.71
N ASN A 641 19.50 7.09 -10.82
CA ASN A 641 18.53 8.12 -10.42
C ASN A 641 17.96 8.92 -11.61
N ALA A 642 18.16 8.48 -12.86
CA ALA A 642 17.65 9.20 -14.01
C ALA A 642 16.12 9.14 -14.13
N ASN A 643 15.52 10.27 -14.50
CA ASN A 643 14.08 10.48 -14.70
C ASN A 643 13.76 11.13 -16.07
N CYS A 644 14.65 10.93 -17.05
CA CYS A 644 14.53 11.52 -18.38
C CYS A 644 13.29 11.01 -19.13
N ARG A 645 12.67 11.85 -19.94
CA ARG A 645 11.60 11.42 -20.85
C ARG A 645 12.18 10.66 -22.04
N VAL A 646 11.58 9.51 -22.34
CA VAL A 646 11.98 8.63 -23.44
C VAL A 646 10.79 8.42 -24.36
N ARG A 647 11.01 8.53 -25.67
CA ARG A 647 10.08 8.13 -26.71
C ARG A 647 10.52 6.79 -27.29
N VAL A 648 9.57 5.87 -27.48
CA VAL A 648 9.79 4.51 -27.98
C VAL A 648 9.00 4.30 -29.26
N GLU A 649 9.63 3.76 -30.30
CA GLU A 649 8.97 3.37 -31.54
C GLU A 649 9.30 1.92 -31.86
N ALA A 650 8.33 1.20 -32.44
CA ALA A 650 8.47 -0.21 -32.79
C ALA A 650 8.08 -0.43 -34.27
N GLU A 651 9.04 -0.83 -35.09
CA GLU A 651 8.80 -1.30 -36.46
C GLU A 651 8.56 -2.81 -36.46
N ASN A 652 7.68 -3.32 -37.33
CA ASN A 652 7.30 -4.75 -37.40
C ASN A 652 6.75 -5.35 -36.10
N GLY A 653 6.35 -4.53 -35.14
CA GLY A 653 5.68 -4.91 -33.91
C GLY A 653 4.58 -3.93 -33.54
N ILE A 654 3.87 -4.22 -32.45
CA ILE A 654 2.86 -3.35 -31.85
C ILE A 654 3.32 -3.06 -30.42
N LEU A 655 3.59 -1.79 -30.12
CA LEU A 655 3.83 -1.35 -28.75
C LEU A 655 2.53 -1.46 -27.96
N LEU A 656 2.48 -2.37 -26.99
CA LEU A 656 1.31 -2.60 -26.15
C LEU A 656 1.27 -1.64 -24.96
N GLY A 657 2.42 -1.26 -24.42
CA GLY A 657 2.50 -0.27 -23.35
C GLY A 657 3.93 -0.03 -22.87
N LEU A 658 4.07 1.03 -22.08
CA LEU A 658 5.28 1.44 -21.38
C LEU A 658 5.05 1.43 -19.88
N ASP A 659 6.01 0.97 -19.08
CA ASP A 659 5.93 1.00 -17.61
C ASP A 659 7.29 1.30 -16.98
N ASN A 660 7.31 2.10 -15.93
CA ASN A 660 8.51 2.40 -15.15
C ASN A 660 8.40 1.94 -13.69
N GLY A 661 7.24 1.44 -13.24
CA GLY A 661 7.03 1.00 -11.86
C GLY A 661 6.82 2.13 -10.85
N ASP A 662 6.77 3.39 -11.29
CA ASP A 662 6.53 4.53 -10.40
C ASP A 662 5.03 4.67 -10.09
N SER A 663 4.70 4.57 -8.80
CA SER A 663 3.32 4.72 -8.33
C SER A 663 2.79 6.14 -8.46
N THR A 664 3.66 7.15 -8.51
CA THR A 664 3.24 8.55 -8.62
C THR A 664 3.11 9.03 -10.07
N ASP A 665 3.45 8.18 -11.04
CA ASP A 665 3.38 8.50 -12.47
C ASP A 665 1.99 8.16 -13.07
N PHE A 666 1.15 9.18 -13.23
CA PHE A 666 -0.18 9.05 -13.84
C PHE A 666 -0.19 9.11 -15.37
N GLU A 667 0.96 9.05 -16.05
CA GLU A 667 1.00 8.90 -17.50
C GLU A 667 0.37 7.57 -17.94
N GLN A 668 -0.28 7.62 -19.11
CA GLN A 668 -0.98 6.48 -19.67
C GLN A 668 -0.01 5.33 -19.96
N TYR A 669 -0.39 4.09 -19.63
CA TYR A 669 0.41 2.90 -19.98
C TYR A 669 0.50 2.72 -21.50
N GLN A 670 -0.61 2.94 -22.21
CA GLN A 670 -0.71 2.79 -23.67
C GLN A 670 -0.28 4.08 -24.38
N THR A 671 1.00 4.42 -24.25
CA THR A 671 1.65 5.59 -24.87
C THR A 671 2.96 5.18 -25.54
N ASN A 672 3.55 6.09 -26.31
CA ASN A 672 4.89 5.93 -26.87
C ASN A 672 5.94 6.84 -26.22
N SER A 673 5.55 7.63 -25.20
CA SER A 673 6.46 8.50 -24.45
C SER A 673 6.21 8.37 -22.96
N ARG A 674 7.27 8.11 -22.19
CA ARG A 674 7.21 7.98 -20.74
C ARG A 674 8.55 8.36 -20.11
N ARG A 675 8.53 8.82 -18.85
CA ARG A 675 9.76 9.04 -18.08
C ARG A 675 10.37 7.74 -17.57
N LEU A 676 11.70 7.71 -17.46
CA LEU A 676 12.41 6.71 -16.67
C LEU A 676 12.05 6.87 -15.19
N PHE A 677 12.07 5.79 -14.42
CA PHE A 677 12.06 5.85 -12.96
C PHE A 677 13.28 5.11 -12.44
N SER A 678 14.09 5.78 -11.61
CA SER A 678 15.37 5.25 -11.11
C SER A 678 16.20 4.59 -12.22
N GLY A 679 16.37 5.31 -13.34
CA GLY A 679 17.21 4.91 -14.46
C GLY A 679 16.62 3.92 -15.46
N LYS A 680 15.40 3.41 -15.25
CA LYS A 680 14.81 2.33 -16.07
C LYS A 680 13.39 2.62 -16.58
N LEU A 681 13.07 2.04 -17.74
CA LEU A 681 11.75 1.99 -18.36
C LEU A 681 11.58 0.65 -19.09
N LEU A 682 10.39 0.06 -19.02
CA LEU A 682 9.99 -1.12 -19.78
C LEU A 682 9.17 -0.68 -21.00
N ALA A 683 9.45 -1.28 -22.15
CA ALA A 683 8.53 -1.32 -23.28
C ALA A 683 8.07 -2.75 -23.57
N ILE A 684 6.77 -2.96 -23.75
CA ILE A 684 6.18 -4.26 -24.07
C ILE A 684 5.73 -4.24 -25.52
N VAL A 685 6.38 -5.05 -26.37
CA VAL A 685 6.13 -5.07 -27.81
C VAL A 685 5.65 -6.44 -28.24
N LYS A 686 4.50 -6.51 -28.91
CA LYS A 686 4.01 -7.73 -29.55
C LYS A 686 4.58 -7.84 -30.97
N SER A 687 5.18 -8.98 -31.29
CA SER A 687 5.69 -9.28 -32.63
C SER A 687 4.56 -9.35 -33.66
N ARG A 688 4.80 -8.91 -34.91
CA ARG A 688 3.82 -9.00 -36.01
C ARG A 688 4.28 -9.97 -37.08
N ASN A 689 3.37 -10.86 -37.52
CA ASN A 689 3.61 -11.81 -38.62
C ASN A 689 4.87 -12.67 -38.44
N GLY A 690 5.22 -13.04 -37.21
CA GLY A 690 6.41 -13.83 -36.89
C GLY A 690 7.75 -13.13 -37.15
N LYS A 691 7.75 -11.81 -37.40
CA LYS A 691 8.98 -11.02 -37.53
C LYS A 691 9.35 -10.42 -36.18
N ALA A 692 10.64 -10.46 -35.84
CA ALA A 692 11.17 -9.76 -34.68
C ALA A 692 10.93 -8.24 -34.83
N PRO A 693 10.41 -7.56 -33.79
CA PRO A 693 10.25 -6.13 -33.81
C PRO A 693 11.62 -5.44 -33.84
N ARG A 694 11.70 -4.27 -34.46
CA ARG A 694 12.86 -3.39 -34.34
C ARG A 694 12.46 -2.19 -33.50
N ILE A 695 13.05 -2.08 -32.31
CA ILE A 695 12.77 -1.01 -31.36
C ILE A 695 13.79 0.12 -31.53
N SER A 696 13.31 1.37 -31.55
CA SER A 696 14.13 2.57 -31.44
C SER A 696 13.67 3.40 -30.25
N VAL A 697 14.64 4.05 -29.58
CA VAL A 697 14.37 4.92 -28.44
C VAL A 697 15.06 6.26 -28.63
N VAL A 698 14.41 7.33 -28.18
CA VAL A 698 14.90 8.70 -28.27
C VAL A 698 14.74 9.38 -26.92
N LEU A 699 15.82 9.96 -26.41
CA LEU A 699 15.79 10.87 -25.26
C LEU A 699 15.17 12.20 -25.68
N ASP A 700 14.21 12.67 -24.90
CA ASP A 700 13.69 14.02 -25.06
C ASP A 700 14.75 15.03 -24.56
N LYS A 701 15.15 15.95 -25.44
CA LYS A 701 16.16 16.96 -25.14
C LYS A 701 15.56 18.29 -24.67
N ASP A 702 14.24 18.45 -24.82
CA ASP A 702 13.54 19.67 -24.42
C ASP A 702 13.08 19.58 -22.95
N ASP A 703 13.05 18.38 -22.38
CA ASP A 703 12.69 18.07 -20.99
C ASP A 703 13.85 17.36 -20.27
N VAL A 704 14.82 18.16 -19.80
CA VAL A 704 16.00 17.70 -19.06
C VAL A 704 15.73 17.85 -17.56
N PRO A 705 15.32 16.79 -16.84
CA PRO A 705 15.04 16.89 -15.41
C PRO A 705 16.32 17.06 -14.60
N ILE A 706 16.20 17.69 -13.44
CA ILE A 706 17.20 17.58 -12.39
C ILE A 706 17.22 16.12 -11.96
N ARG A 707 18.40 15.49 -11.95
CA ARG A 707 18.60 14.13 -11.43
C ARG A 707 19.29 14.10 -10.05
N LYS A 708 19.98 15.17 -9.69
CA LYS A 708 20.72 15.29 -8.43
C LYS A 708 20.74 16.74 -7.96
N ILE A 709 20.53 16.92 -6.67
CA ILE A 709 20.80 18.15 -5.93
C ILE A 709 21.97 17.85 -4.99
N GLU A 710 23.14 18.40 -5.29
CA GLU A 710 24.31 18.27 -4.43
C GLU A 710 24.33 19.38 -3.39
N LEU A 711 24.45 19.01 -2.12
CA LEU A 711 24.40 19.94 -1.00
C LEU A 711 25.77 20.07 -0.32
N SER A 712 26.23 21.30 -0.18
CA SER A 712 27.43 21.66 0.58
C SER A 712 27.07 22.45 1.83
N VAL A 713 27.80 22.24 2.92
CA VAL A 713 27.54 22.89 4.21
C VAL A 713 28.71 23.79 4.59
N SER A 714 28.41 25.04 4.95
CA SER A 714 29.37 25.98 5.54
C SER A 714 28.73 26.67 6.75
N ALA A 715 29.26 26.36 7.95
CA ALA A 715 28.63 26.72 9.22
C ALA A 715 27.16 26.27 9.30
N HIS A 716 26.21 27.20 9.37
CA HIS A 716 24.77 26.93 9.42
C HIS A 716 24.07 27.12 8.06
N THR A 717 24.83 27.37 6.99
CA THR A 717 24.28 27.58 5.65
C THR A 717 24.52 26.35 4.78
N VAL A 718 23.47 25.89 4.12
CA VAL A 718 23.51 24.82 3.12
C VAL A 718 23.29 25.42 1.74
N THR A 719 24.12 25.06 0.77
CA THR A 719 24.03 25.55 -0.62
C THR A 719 23.85 24.37 -1.57
N ALA A 720 22.92 24.54 -2.52
CA ALA A 720 22.57 23.54 -3.52
C ALA A 720 23.21 23.80 -4.88
N GLN A 721 23.72 22.73 -5.49
CA GLN A 721 24.11 22.66 -6.90
C GLN A 721 23.26 21.62 -7.63
N ILE A 722 22.76 21.99 -8.80
CA ILE A 722 21.84 21.18 -9.60
C ILE A 722 22.61 20.44 -10.69
N PHE A 723 22.24 19.18 -10.92
CA PHE A 723 22.77 18.35 -12.02
C PHE A 723 21.65 17.71 -12.85
N PRO A 724 21.73 17.78 -14.19
CA PRO A 724 22.80 18.45 -14.95
C PRO A 724 22.68 19.99 -14.87
N PRO A 725 23.75 20.77 -15.14
CA PRO A 725 23.71 22.24 -15.06
C PRO A 725 22.77 22.91 -16.08
N ASP A 726 22.39 22.20 -17.14
CA ASP A 726 21.46 22.62 -18.19
C ASP A 726 20.04 22.03 -17.99
N ALA A 727 19.70 21.59 -16.77
CA ALA A 727 18.36 21.14 -16.44
C ALA A 727 17.30 22.21 -16.76
N THR A 728 16.15 21.77 -17.27
CA THR A 728 15.01 22.61 -17.63
C THR A 728 14.34 23.24 -16.41
N TYR A 729 14.53 22.66 -15.22
CA TYR A 729 13.93 23.09 -13.95
C TYR A 729 15.01 23.59 -12.99
N ASP A 730 14.70 24.60 -12.17
CA ASP A 730 15.58 25.12 -11.13
C ASP A 730 14.87 25.54 -9.82
N ASP A 731 13.56 25.31 -9.71
CA ASP A 731 12.74 25.61 -8.53
C ASP A 731 13.03 24.65 -7.36
N LEU A 732 13.82 25.13 -6.39
CA LEU A 732 14.21 24.37 -5.20
C LEU A 732 13.29 24.65 -4.00
N TYR A 733 12.93 23.59 -3.29
CA TYR A 733 12.09 23.62 -2.09
C TYR A 733 12.91 23.21 -0.88
N TRP A 734 12.93 24.04 0.17
CA TRP A 734 13.73 23.80 1.36
C TRP A 734 12.87 23.50 2.58
N ARG A 735 13.28 22.51 3.37
CA ARG A 735 12.66 22.16 4.64
C ARG A 735 13.69 21.86 5.71
N LEU A 736 13.31 22.12 6.96
CA LEU A 736 14.08 21.76 8.13
C LEU A 736 13.33 20.71 8.91
N THR A 737 13.88 19.50 8.95
CA THR A 737 13.21 18.35 9.54
C THR A 737 14.04 17.71 10.65
N ASP A 738 13.41 16.81 11.40
CA ASP A 738 14.11 15.77 12.14
C ASP A 738 14.56 14.63 11.20
N ALA A 739 15.12 13.57 11.79
CA ALA A 739 15.59 12.40 11.07
C ALA A 739 14.44 11.56 10.44
N GLY A 740 13.20 11.73 10.90
CA GLY A 740 12.01 11.07 10.37
C GLY A 740 11.26 11.89 9.32
N GLY A 741 11.78 13.06 8.94
CA GLY A 741 11.15 13.96 7.97
C GLY A 741 10.03 14.83 8.55
N ASN A 742 9.82 14.86 9.87
CA ASN A 742 8.87 15.79 10.49
C ASN A 742 9.49 17.20 10.58
N ASP A 743 8.69 18.25 10.43
CA ASP A 743 9.19 19.62 10.61
C ASP A 743 9.80 19.79 12.01
N SER A 744 11.03 20.28 12.06
CA SER A 744 11.79 20.33 13.30
C SER A 744 11.41 21.57 14.13
N PRO A 745 11.09 21.43 15.42
CA PRO A 745 10.91 22.57 16.32
C PRO A 745 12.23 23.26 16.69
N LEU A 746 13.39 22.64 16.37
CA LEU A 746 14.70 23.11 16.81
C LEU A 746 15.20 24.34 16.02
N GLY A 747 14.49 24.82 15.00
CA GLY A 747 14.91 25.99 14.24
C GLY A 747 13.94 26.41 13.13
N THR A 748 14.39 27.34 12.31
CA THR A 748 13.73 27.77 11.06
C THR A 748 14.76 27.96 9.96
N LEU A 749 14.33 28.04 8.70
CA LEU A 749 15.21 28.36 7.56
C LEU A 749 15.01 29.79 7.08
N ALA A 750 16.12 30.47 6.81
CA ALA A 750 16.16 31.68 6.00
C ALA A 750 16.69 31.31 4.61
N ILE A 751 15.86 31.44 3.57
CA ILE A 751 16.21 31.10 2.19
C ILE A 751 16.80 32.34 1.50
N SER A 752 17.86 32.15 0.71
CA SER A 752 18.46 33.22 -0.10
C SER A 752 17.52 33.71 -1.19
N GLU A 753 17.73 34.94 -1.67
CA GLU A 753 16.90 35.54 -2.74
C GLU A 753 16.93 34.74 -4.05
N ASP A 754 18.04 34.06 -4.35
CA ASP A 754 18.18 33.19 -5.51
C ASP A 754 17.62 31.77 -5.31
N GLY A 755 17.13 31.44 -4.11
CA GLY A 755 16.60 30.13 -3.75
C GLY A 755 17.62 29.00 -3.63
N LYS A 756 18.92 29.27 -3.81
CA LYS A 756 19.97 28.22 -3.89
C LYS A 756 20.65 27.92 -2.56
N SER A 757 20.37 28.69 -1.52
CA SER A 757 20.93 28.48 -0.18
C SER A 757 19.87 28.62 0.90
N ALA A 758 20.03 27.85 1.97
CA ALA A 758 19.22 27.93 3.18
C ALA A 758 20.11 28.03 4.41
N THR A 759 19.90 29.08 5.21
CA THR A 759 20.59 29.28 6.49
C THR A 759 19.68 28.85 7.64
N VAL A 760 20.17 27.93 8.46
CA VAL A 760 19.51 27.50 9.69
C VAL A 760 19.58 28.61 10.72
N VAL A 761 18.43 29.00 11.25
CA VAL A 761 18.29 29.86 12.43
C VAL A 761 17.86 28.97 13.59
N PRO A 762 18.81 28.52 14.44
CA PRO A 762 18.51 27.58 15.50
C PRO A 762 17.70 28.21 16.63
N LYS A 763 16.88 27.38 17.29
CA LYS A 763 16.06 27.69 18.47
C LYS A 763 16.34 26.74 19.64
N GLY A 764 16.98 25.61 19.39
CA GLY A 764 17.38 24.67 20.43
C GLY A 764 18.48 23.72 19.97
N ASP A 765 19.00 22.96 20.92
CA ASP A 765 20.09 22.01 20.71
C ASP A 765 19.59 20.71 20.06
N GLY A 766 20.41 20.14 19.18
CA GLY A 766 20.14 18.84 18.55
C GLY A 766 20.59 18.74 17.11
N GLN A 767 20.16 17.65 16.46
CA GLN A 767 20.40 17.39 15.05
C GLN A 767 19.27 17.96 14.20
N LEU A 768 19.66 18.68 13.15
CA LEU A 768 18.79 19.31 12.18
C LEU A 768 19.07 18.76 10.79
N TYR A 769 18.03 18.32 10.10
CA TYR A 769 18.11 17.79 8.74
C TYR A 769 17.63 18.89 7.79
N VAL A 770 18.55 19.48 7.04
CA VAL A 770 18.21 20.45 5.99
C VAL A 770 17.98 19.68 4.71
N ARG A 771 16.74 19.69 4.24
CA ARG A 771 16.31 19.01 3.01
C ARG A 771 16.11 20.03 1.91
N CYS A 772 16.59 19.69 0.71
CA CYS A 772 16.37 20.43 -0.52
C CYS A 772 15.75 19.48 -1.54
N ALA A 773 14.67 19.92 -2.17
CA ALA A 773 13.84 19.10 -3.02
C ALA A 773 13.49 19.81 -4.32
N VAL A 774 13.10 19.04 -5.34
CA VAL A 774 12.58 19.56 -6.61
C VAL A 774 11.47 18.67 -7.16
N LYS A 775 10.61 19.26 -7.98
CA LYS A 775 9.43 18.60 -8.56
C LYS A 775 9.59 18.16 -10.02
N ASN A 776 10.57 18.69 -10.76
CA ASN A 776 10.77 18.39 -12.19
C ASN A 776 9.48 18.50 -13.03
N GLY A 777 8.67 19.55 -12.80
CA GLY A 777 7.39 19.75 -13.50
C GLY A 777 6.21 18.91 -12.96
N SER A 778 6.45 18.03 -11.99
CA SER A 778 5.41 17.26 -11.29
C SER A 778 4.62 18.12 -10.28
N SER A 779 3.47 17.61 -9.82
CA SER A 779 2.67 18.20 -8.73
C SER A 779 3.31 18.00 -7.35
N HIS A 780 4.11 16.94 -7.19
CA HIS A 780 4.76 16.51 -5.96
C HIS A 780 6.30 16.57 -6.10
N VAL A 781 7.01 16.40 -4.98
CA VAL A 781 8.48 16.32 -4.99
C VAL A 781 8.91 15.04 -5.71
N THR A 782 9.95 15.10 -6.53
CA THR A 782 10.48 13.91 -7.21
C THR A 782 11.88 13.52 -6.72
N ILE A 783 12.60 14.46 -6.12
CA ILE A 783 13.96 14.26 -5.60
C ILE A 783 14.09 14.99 -4.28
N ILE A 784 14.70 14.33 -3.31
CA ILE A 784 15.07 14.88 -2.01
C ILE A 784 16.57 14.68 -1.83
N SER A 785 17.28 15.75 -1.51
CA SER A 785 18.66 15.72 -1.01
C SER A 785 18.69 16.27 0.40
N GLN A 786 19.60 15.79 1.24
CA GLN A 786 19.67 16.22 2.63
C GLN A 786 21.10 16.35 3.16
N GLN A 787 21.27 17.25 4.12
CA GLN A 787 22.48 17.37 4.95
C GLN A 787 22.11 17.58 6.42
N VAL A 788 23.00 17.12 7.31
CA VAL A 788 22.80 17.22 8.76
C VAL A 788 23.65 18.34 9.34
N ILE A 789 23.03 19.18 10.17
CA ILE A 789 23.69 20.21 10.97
C ILE A 789 23.48 19.87 12.45
N ASN A 790 24.56 19.89 13.24
CA ASN A 790 24.50 19.73 14.69
C ASN A 790 24.56 21.11 15.36
N VAL A 791 23.59 21.40 16.22
CA VAL A 791 23.52 22.66 16.98
C VAL A 791 23.65 22.37 18.47
N SER A 792 24.45 23.19 19.16
CA SER A 792 24.63 23.13 20.62
C SER A 792 24.75 24.53 21.23
N GLY A 793 24.39 24.68 22.52
CA GLY A 793 24.50 25.92 23.27
C GLY A 793 23.31 26.89 23.16
N MET A 794 22.21 26.48 22.52
CA MET A 794 20.96 27.24 22.35
C MET A 794 19.92 26.90 23.42
N GLY A 795 20.05 25.75 24.09
CA GLY A 795 19.09 25.27 25.09
C GLY A 795 17.96 24.44 24.50
N LYS A 796 16.84 24.32 25.22
CA LYS A 796 15.73 23.45 24.84
C LYS A 796 14.70 24.21 24.00
N ALA A 797 14.30 23.63 22.86
CA ALA A 797 13.17 24.13 22.08
C ALA A 797 11.84 23.57 22.60
N PHE A 798 10.76 24.31 22.36
CA PHE A 798 9.40 23.94 22.74
C PHE A 798 8.54 23.70 21.48
N LEU A 799 7.58 22.78 21.58
CA LEU A 799 6.57 22.57 20.56
C LEU A 799 5.55 23.72 20.59
N ASN A 800 5.20 24.24 19.41
CA ASN A 800 4.17 25.27 19.27
C ASN A 800 2.79 24.63 19.05
N PRO A 801 1.86 24.69 20.04
CA PRO A 801 0.55 24.06 19.93
C PRO A 801 -0.36 24.74 18.90
N TYR A 802 -0.03 25.96 18.45
CA TYR A 802 -0.84 26.73 17.51
C TYR A 802 -0.50 26.45 16.04
N SER A 803 0.53 25.66 15.80
CA SER A 803 0.83 25.02 14.52
C SER A 803 0.52 23.52 14.61
N PHE A 804 0.42 22.85 13.47
CA PHE A 804 0.24 21.40 13.45
C PHE A 804 1.46 20.69 14.04
N ILE A 805 1.26 19.94 15.12
CA ILE A 805 2.25 19.06 15.74
C ILE A 805 2.00 17.65 15.22
N SER A 806 2.93 17.14 14.41
CA SER A 806 2.89 15.75 13.92
C SER A 806 2.93 14.77 15.09
N ALA A 807 2.16 13.68 14.99
CA ALA A 807 2.22 12.63 16.00
C ALA A 807 3.56 11.89 16.00
N GLY A 808 4.31 11.93 14.89
CA GLY A 808 5.67 11.41 14.80
C GLY A 808 6.68 12.11 15.73
N LEU A 809 6.34 13.30 16.25
CA LEU A 809 7.15 14.04 17.22
C LEU A 809 6.90 13.63 18.69
N TYR A 810 6.16 12.54 18.94
CA TYR A 810 5.94 12.04 20.30
C TYR A 810 7.29 11.76 20.98
N ASN A 811 7.36 12.06 22.28
CA ASN A 811 8.57 11.87 23.08
C ASN A 811 8.29 11.11 24.40
N TYR A 812 7.09 10.52 24.50
CA TYR A 812 6.69 9.63 25.58
C TYR A 812 5.66 8.60 25.08
N SER A 813 5.86 7.34 25.45
CA SER A 813 4.88 6.27 25.26
C SER A 813 5.09 5.19 26.33
N ASN A 814 4.04 4.44 26.66
CA ASN A 814 4.13 3.26 27.53
C ASN A 814 4.45 1.97 26.76
N VAL A 815 4.39 2.00 25.43
CA VAL A 815 4.60 0.87 24.51
C VAL A 815 5.39 1.30 23.27
N GLU A 816 5.93 0.35 22.51
CA GLU A 816 6.50 0.64 21.18
C GLU A 816 5.35 0.90 20.20
N LEU A 817 5.20 2.16 19.77
CA LEU A 817 4.19 2.56 18.78
C LEU A 817 4.68 2.24 17.36
N THR A 818 3.73 2.00 16.45
CA THR A 818 4.04 1.70 15.05
C THR A 818 3.82 2.93 14.17
N ASN A 819 4.26 2.87 12.90
CA ASN A 819 4.11 4.01 12.00
C ASN A 819 2.65 4.25 11.61
N GLY A 820 2.28 5.53 11.53
CA GLY A 820 1.05 5.99 10.89
C GLY A 820 1.37 6.65 9.56
N ASN A 821 0.35 6.74 8.70
CA ASN A 821 0.48 7.38 7.40
C ASN A 821 0.64 8.90 7.57
N GLU A 822 1.14 9.60 6.56
CA GLU A 822 1.39 11.06 6.61
C GLU A 822 2.24 11.50 7.81
N ARG A 823 3.29 10.71 8.13
CA ARG A 823 4.22 10.92 9.27
C ARG A 823 3.55 10.88 10.65
N GLY A 824 2.36 10.28 10.73
CA GLY A 824 1.68 9.98 11.99
C GLY A 824 2.25 8.76 12.70
N ILE A 825 1.51 8.30 13.72
CA ILE A 825 1.79 7.05 14.44
C ILE A 825 0.51 6.20 14.53
N ALA A 826 0.65 4.92 14.85
CA ALA A 826 -0.46 4.00 15.08
C ALA A 826 -0.29 3.26 16.42
N THR A 827 -1.38 3.22 17.18
CA THR A 827 -1.47 2.54 18.48
C THR A 827 -1.59 1.01 18.33
N LEU A 828 -1.44 0.27 19.43
CA LEU A 828 -1.58 -1.18 19.44
C LEU A 828 -3.04 -1.63 19.25
N ARG A 829 -3.23 -2.87 18.76
CA ARG A 829 -4.56 -3.48 18.59
C ARG A 829 -5.27 -3.76 19.92
N SER A 830 -4.53 -4.03 20.99
CA SER A 830 -5.07 -4.35 22.32
C SER A 830 -4.24 -3.69 23.41
N GLY A 831 -4.89 -3.36 24.53
CA GLY A 831 -4.25 -2.69 25.66
C GLY A 831 -4.18 -1.17 25.47
N LYS A 832 -3.84 -0.45 26.55
CA LYS A 832 -3.76 1.02 26.51
C LYS A 832 -2.46 1.48 25.87
N SER A 833 -2.56 2.33 24.85
CA SER A 833 -1.44 3.03 24.23
C SER A 833 -1.44 4.50 24.67
N HIS A 834 -0.33 4.98 25.21
CA HIS A 834 -0.12 6.37 25.61
C HIS A 834 0.71 7.07 24.54
N VAL A 835 0.21 8.19 24.02
CA VAL A 835 0.92 8.99 23.00
C VAL A 835 1.16 10.38 23.60
N GLY A 836 2.37 10.57 24.13
CA GLY A 836 2.73 11.73 24.94
C GLY A 836 3.70 12.70 24.26
N PHE A 837 3.42 13.98 24.48
CA PHE A 837 4.18 15.13 23.99
C PHE A 837 4.54 16.02 25.18
N LYS A 838 5.82 16.07 25.53
CA LYS A 838 6.38 16.99 26.53
C LYS A 838 6.77 18.32 25.87
N ASP A 839 6.91 19.37 26.69
CA ASP A 839 7.51 20.65 26.30
C ASP A 839 6.71 21.43 25.25
N ILE A 840 5.39 21.47 25.41
CA ILE A 840 4.50 22.28 24.58
C ILE A 840 4.32 23.63 25.25
N ASP A 841 4.63 24.72 24.55
CA ASP A 841 4.48 26.08 25.07
C ASP A 841 3.16 26.73 24.60
N PHE A 842 2.19 26.80 25.50
CA PHE A 842 0.89 27.43 25.26
C PHE A 842 0.92 28.96 25.41
N GLY A 843 2.04 29.55 25.85
CA GLY A 843 2.09 30.94 26.23
C GLY A 843 1.21 31.25 27.45
N ASP A 844 1.03 32.53 27.74
CA ASP A 844 0.36 32.98 28.97
C ASP A 844 -1.17 32.80 28.97
N TYR A 845 -1.83 33.05 27.83
CA TYR A 845 -3.29 32.99 27.73
C TYR A 845 -3.82 31.57 27.53
N GLY A 846 -3.11 30.79 26.70
CA GLY A 846 -3.38 29.38 26.49
C GLY A 846 -4.54 29.05 25.56
N SER A 847 -4.90 27.76 25.52
CA SER A 847 -6.03 27.25 24.74
C SER A 847 -6.71 26.06 25.42
N ASP A 848 -7.99 25.89 25.15
CA ASP A 848 -8.84 24.78 25.60
C ASP A 848 -9.43 24.01 24.43
N GLN A 849 -9.16 24.37 23.17
CA GLN A 849 -9.74 23.69 22.02
C GLN A 849 -8.65 22.99 21.21
N ILE A 850 -8.71 21.66 21.17
CA ILE A 850 -7.78 20.80 20.44
C ILE A 850 -8.48 20.15 19.24
N THR A 851 -7.80 20.07 18.10
CA THR A 851 -8.26 19.34 16.91
C THR A 851 -7.26 18.25 16.54
N LEU A 852 -7.78 17.05 16.30
CA LEU A 852 -7.04 15.79 16.13
C LEU A 852 -7.53 15.06 14.87
N PRO A 853 -6.71 14.91 13.82
CA PRO A 853 -7.04 14.03 12.71
C PRO A 853 -6.75 12.56 13.09
N LEU A 854 -7.80 11.72 13.11
CA LEU A 854 -7.74 10.31 13.53
C LEU A 854 -8.26 9.38 12.43
N PHE A 855 -7.65 8.20 12.32
CA PHE A 855 -8.08 7.11 11.43
C PHE A 855 -8.14 5.79 12.24
N PRO A 856 -9.33 5.35 12.71
CA PRO A 856 -9.49 4.07 13.38
C PRO A 856 -9.62 2.92 12.38
N LEU A 857 -9.28 1.69 12.79
CA LEU A 857 -9.53 0.50 11.97
C LEU A 857 -10.99 0.01 12.05
N GLY A 858 -11.63 0.17 13.22
CA GLY A 858 -13.03 -0.20 13.45
C GLY A 858 -14.00 0.87 12.99
N LYS A 859 -15.21 0.45 12.58
CA LYS A 859 -16.32 1.37 12.23
C LYS A 859 -17.10 1.85 13.45
N GLU A 860 -16.97 1.16 14.58
CA GLU A 860 -17.72 1.45 15.79
C GLU A 860 -17.24 2.74 16.47
N PRO A 861 -18.17 3.55 17.02
CA PRO A 861 -17.81 4.68 17.86
C PRO A 861 -16.99 4.24 19.08
N PHE A 862 -16.04 5.07 19.50
CA PHE A 862 -15.18 4.79 20.65
C PHE A 862 -14.83 6.06 21.41
N THR A 863 -14.22 5.90 22.58
CA THR A 863 -13.73 7.02 23.39
C THR A 863 -12.23 6.95 23.60
N PHE A 864 -11.60 8.09 23.82
CA PHE A 864 -10.19 8.20 24.18
C PHE A 864 -10.00 9.27 25.25
N GLU A 865 -8.93 9.18 26.03
CA GLU A 865 -8.66 10.14 27.10
C GLU A 865 -7.63 11.18 26.67
N ILE A 866 -7.82 12.42 27.12
CA ILE A 866 -6.85 13.51 26.96
C ILE A 866 -6.36 13.91 28.35
N TRP A 867 -5.05 13.90 28.54
CA TRP A 867 -4.37 14.21 29.80
C TRP A 867 -3.46 15.43 29.66
N GLU A 868 -3.40 16.26 30.71
CA GLU A 868 -2.32 17.22 30.90
C GLU A 868 -1.20 16.53 31.69
N GLY A 869 0.01 16.52 31.13
CA GLY A 869 1.13 15.70 31.60
C GLY A 869 0.98 14.23 31.22
N MET A 870 1.89 13.39 31.75
CA MET A 870 1.93 11.96 31.41
C MET A 870 1.21 11.13 32.48
N PRO A 871 0.30 10.20 32.12
CA PRO A 871 -0.50 9.45 33.10
C PRO A 871 0.32 8.73 34.18
N LEU A 872 1.52 8.23 33.83
CA LEU A 872 2.41 7.53 34.75
C LEU A 872 3.42 8.46 35.46
N GLU A 873 3.39 9.77 35.20
CA GLU A 873 4.26 10.78 35.80
C GLU A 873 3.44 11.89 36.51
N ASN A 874 2.38 11.52 37.22
CA ASN A 874 1.45 12.45 37.90
C ASN A 874 0.62 13.36 36.98
N GLY A 875 0.39 12.96 35.73
CA GLY A 875 -0.52 13.66 34.82
C GLY A 875 -1.96 13.70 35.35
N THR A 876 -2.74 14.68 34.91
CA THR A 876 -4.15 14.84 35.27
C THR A 876 -5.04 14.66 34.04
N ARG A 877 -6.03 13.77 34.14
CA ARG A 877 -7.00 13.56 33.05
C ARG A 877 -7.87 14.80 32.89
N LEU A 878 -7.87 15.39 31.70
CA LEU A 878 -8.68 16.56 31.37
C LEU A 878 -10.10 16.13 30.99
N CYS A 879 -10.24 15.20 30.05
CA CYS A 879 -11.55 14.72 29.62
C CYS A 879 -11.45 13.34 28.94
N THR A 880 -12.63 12.75 28.72
CA THR A 880 -12.82 11.61 27.82
C THR A 880 -13.55 12.13 26.59
N ALA A 881 -12.89 12.09 25.44
CA ALA A 881 -13.43 12.49 24.15
C ALA A 881 -14.04 11.29 23.42
N ALA A 882 -14.97 11.56 22.50
CA ALA A 882 -15.60 10.53 21.67
C ALA A 882 -15.25 10.72 20.20
N TYR A 883 -15.20 9.62 19.47
CA TYR A 883 -15.09 9.55 18.03
C TYR A 883 -16.25 8.72 17.49
N ASP A 884 -17.04 9.28 16.56
CA ASP A 884 -18.27 8.69 16.04
C ASP A 884 -18.37 8.72 14.49
N LYS A 885 -17.28 9.08 13.81
CA LYS A 885 -17.25 9.28 12.34
C LYS A 885 -17.02 8.00 11.52
N GLY A 886 -16.98 6.83 12.16
CA GLY A 886 -16.64 5.56 11.52
C GLY A 886 -15.23 5.51 10.95
N SER A 887 -14.95 4.54 10.07
CA SER A 887 -13.63 4.36 9.45
C SER A 887 -13.70 4.52 7.94
N ILE A 888 -12.76 5.30 7.39
CA ILE A 888 -12.45 5.38 5.97
C ILE A 888 -10.99 4.96 5.84
N TRP A 889 -10.73 3.89 5.08
CA TRP A 889 -9.39 3.30 4.99
C TRP A 889 -8.35 4.34 4.58
N ASN A 890 -7.26 4.41 5.35
CA ASN A 890 -6.14 5.31 5.11
C ASN A 890 -6.54 6.79 5.02
N THR A 891 -7.62 7.22 5.69
CA THR A 891 -8.07 8.62 5.65
C THR A 891 -8.32 9.16 7.05
N TYR A 892 -7.59 10.23 7.40
CA TYR A 892 -7.77 10.91 8.67
C TYR A 892 -9.02 11.78 8.67
N GLN A 893 -9.81 11.67 9.75
CA GLN A 893 -10.99 12.50 9.99
C GLN A 893 -10.77 13.35 11.24
N GLU A 894 -10.98 14.66 11.14
CA GLU A 894 -10.72 15.60 12.24
C GLU A 894 -11.77 15.49 13.35
N VAL A 895 -11.33 15.44 14.60
CA VAL A 895 -12.18 15.55 15.80
C VAL A 895 -11.71 16.76 16.61
N THR A 896 -12.64 17.66 16.93
CA THR A 896 -12.38 18.84 17.76
C THR A 896 -13.01 18.66 19.13
N CYS A 897 -12.21 18.83 20.18
CA CYS A 897 -12.64 18.71 21.57
C CYS A 897 -12.42 20.03 22.31
N THR A 898 -13.35 20.38 23.21
CA THR A 898 -13.17 21.49 24.16
C THR A 898 -12.83 20.92 25.53
N LEU A 899 -11.68 21.30 26.06
CA LEU A 899 -11.13 20.89 27.35
C LEU A 899 -11.84 21.67 28.49
N PRO A 900 -11.90 21.11 29.71
CA PRO A 900 -12.60 21.76 30.83
C PRO A 900 -11.94 23.06 31.33
N ARG A 901 -10.69 23.30 30.94
CA ARG A 901 -9.95 24.54 31.21
C ARG A 901 -8.88 24.76 30.15
N ARG A 902 -8.39 26.00 30.06
CA ARG A 902 -7.25 26.34 29.20
C ARG A 902 -5.95 25.79 29.77
N LEU A 903 -5.13 25.27 28.88
CA LEU A 903 -3.74 24.91 29.13
C LEU A 903 -2.88 26.15 28.87
N ARG A 904 -2.01 26.49 29.82
CA ARG A 904 -1.17 27.71 29.83
C ARG A 904 0.26 27.35 30.18
N GLY A 905 1.21 28.19 29.77
CA GLY A 905 2.63 27.99 29.98
C GLY A 905 3.17 26.75 29.26
N VAL A 906 4.31 26.25 29.75
CA VAL A 906 4.91 25.02 29.25
C VAL A 906 4.32 23.83 29.99
N THR A 907 3.67 22.92 29.26
CA THR A 907 3.08 21.68 29.81
C THR A 907 3.21 20.53 28.81
N GLY A 908 2.67 19.36 29.17
CA GLY A 908 2.61 18.20 28.29
C GLY A 908 1.17 17.78 27.98
N ILE A 909 0.97 17.08 26.88
CA ILE A 909 -0.30 16.44 26.51
C ILE A 909 -0.07 14.96 26.28
N CYS A 910 -0.96 14.12 26.78
CA CYS A 910 -0.98 12.70 26.47
C CYS A 910 -2.36 12.26 26.00
N LEU A 911 -2.41 11.56 24.87
CA LEU A 911 -3.59 10.92 24.31
C LEU A 911 -3.56 9.43 24.66
N VAL A 912 -4.65 8.89 25.20
CA VAL A 912 -4.72 7.48 25.63
C VAL A 912 -5.84 6.77 24.89
N PHE A 913 -5.47 5.71 24.15
CA PHE A 913 -6.37 4.86 23.37
C PHE A 913 -6.29 3.41 23.87
N ASP A 914 -7.40 2.69 23.82
CA ASP A 914 -7.54 1.27 24.20
C ASP A 914 -7.65 0.31 23.00
N GLN A 915 -7.60 0.87 21.80
CA GLN A 915 -7.66 0.15 20.53
C GLN A 915 -6.71 0.77 19.49
N LYS A 916 -6.59 0.12 18.33
CA LYS A 916 -5.74 0.59 17.22
C LYS A 916 -6.39 1.78 16.49
N VAL A 917 -5.70 2.90 16.55
CA VAL A 917 -6.03 4.18 15.91
C VAL A 917 -4.76 4.77 15.35
N HIS A 918 -4.82 5.24 14.11
CA HIS A 918 -3.78 6.04 13.50
C HIS A 918 -4.03 7.50 13.86
N ILE A 919 -2.97 8.20 14.26
CA ILE A 919 -3.00 9.59 14.72
C ILE A 919 -2.04 10.38 13.83
N LYS A 920 -2.57 11.37 13.09
CA LYS A 920 -1.73 12.24 12.26
C LYS A 920 -0.93 13.23 13.11
N GLY A 921 -1.58 13.77 14.14
CA GLY A 921 -1.05 14.83 14.98
C GLY A 921 -2.17 15.61 15.64
N PHE A 922 -1.90 16.86 16.03
CA PHE A 922 -2.90 17.75 16.59
C PHE A 922 -2.48 19.22 16.46
N HIS A 923 -3.45 20.11 16.65
CA HIS A 923 -3.18 21.51 16.93
C HIS A 923 -4.26 22.06 17.88
N PHE A 924 -3.94 23.19 18.51
CA PHE A 924 -4.86 23.95 19.34
C PHE A 924 -5.31 25.21 18.63
N LYS A 925 -6.52 25.67 18.96
CA LYS A 925 -7.00 26.98 18.51
C LYS A 925 -6.18 28.07 19.19
N LYS A 926 -5.56 28.96 18.40
CA LYS A 926 -4.92 30.17 18.94
C LYS A 926 -5.99 31.20 19.29
N TYR A 927 -6.05 31.60 20.56
CA TYR A 927 -6.87 32.72 20.99
C TYR A 927 -6.01 33.98 21.09
N HIS A 928 -6.46 35.06 20.47
CA HIS A 928 -5.85 36.37 20.67
C HIS A 928 -6.43 37.00 21.94
N LYS A 929 -5.68 36.97 23.06
CA LYS A 929 -6.07 37.48 24.40
C LYS A 929 -6.78 38.84 24.30
N ALA A 930 -6.27 39.73 23.46
CA ALA A 930 -6.81 41.07 23.24
C ALA A 930 -8.29 41.09 22.83
N PHE A 931 -8.72 40.18 21.96
CA PHE A 931 -10.08 40.14 21.42
C PHE A 931 -11.03 39.21 22.17
N GLN A 932 -10.55 38.54 23.22
CA GLN A 932 -11.39 37.71 24.06
C GLN A 932 -12.12 38.55 25.10
N ARG A 933 -13.25 38.03 25.59
CA ARG A 933 -13.91 38.58 26.77
C ARG A 933 -13.10 38.20 28.01
N LEU A 934 -12.52 39.20 28.66
CA LEU A 934 -11.73 39.05 29.87
C LEU A 934 -12.54 39.52 31.07
N CYS A 935 -12.64 38.67 32.09
CA CYS A 935 -13.17 39.08 33.37
C CYS A 935 -12.21 40.08 34.01
N ALA A 936 -12.74 41.07 34.74
CA ALA A 936 -11.91 42.07 35.41
C ALA A 936 -10.94 41.42 36.41
N ALA A 937 -11.34 40.30 37.02
CA ALA A 937 -10.54 39.52 37.94
C ALA A 937 -9.38 38.74 37.27
N GLU A 938 -9.33 38.63 35.94
CA GLU A 938 -8.22 38.00 35.19
C GLU A 938 -7.03 38.95 34.97
N TYR A 939 -6.84 39.91 35.88
CA TYR A 939 -5.78 40.90 35.77
C TYR A 939 -4.39 40.28 36.01
N ASP A 940 -3.38 40.84 35.38
CA ASP A 940 -1.97 40.48 35.61
C ASP A 940 -1.43 41.22 36.85
N ALA A 941 -1.86 42.47 37.08
CA ALA A 941 -1.64 43.17 38.33
C ALA A 941 -2.74 44.18 38.65
N ILE A 942 -2.97 44.45 39.94
CA ILE A 942 -3.88 45.50 40.41
C ILE A 942 -3.24 46.28 41.56
N TYR A 943 -3.34 47.61 41.50
CA TYR A 943 -2.80 48.52 42.50
C TYR A 943 -3.79 49.65 42.77
N GLY A 944 -3.85 50.18 43.99
CA GLY A 944 -4.70 51.34 44.33
C GLY A 944 -5.20 51.33 45.77
N ASP A 945 -6.02 52.33 46.11
CA ASP A 945 -6.40 52.61 47.50
C ASP A 945 -7.57 51.73 47.97
N THR A 946 -8.58 51.50 47.13
CA THR A 946 -9.83 50.79 47.51
C THR A 946 -10.37 49.94 46.35
N PHE A 947 -10.42 48.63 46.55
CA PHE A 947 -11.07 47.66 45.65
C PHE A 947 -11.34 46.35 46.39
N SER A 948 -12.18 45.48 45.83
CA SER A 948 -12.51 44.15 46.33
C SER A 948 -12.58 43.18 45.15
N VAL A 949 -11.61 42.27 45.06
CA VAL A 949 -11.58 41.25 44.01
C VAL A 949 -12.60 40.16 44.33
N LYS A 950 -13.50 39.87 43.39
CA LYS A 950 -14.42 38.74 43.40
C LYS A 950 -13.94 37.69 42.39
N GLU A 951 -14.65 36.57 42.29
CA GLU A 951 -14.28 35.46 41.40
C GLU A 951 -14.20 35.86 39.93
N THR A 952 -15.15 36.69 39.44
CA THR A 952 -15.20 37.11 38.03
C THR A 952 -15.22 38.63 37.82
N ALA A 953 -15.18 39.41 38.90
CA ALA A 953 -15.36 40.86 38.85
C ALA A 953 -14.46 41.55 39.88
N ILE A 954 -14.23 42.85 39.70
CA ILE A 954 -13.63 43.71 40.72
C ILE A 954 -14.68 44.73 41.13
N GLU A 955 -15.02 44.71 42.41
CA GLU A 955 -16.03 45.58 43.01
C GLU A 955 -15.40 46.63 43.92
N ASN A 956 -16.17 47.65 44.29
CA ASN A 956 -15.77 48.79 45.10
C ASN A 956 -14.51 49.49 44.58
N ILE A 957 -14.34 49.59 43.25
CA ILE A 957 -13.22 50.29 42.62
C ILE A 957 -13.36 51.77 42.95
N GLY A 958 -12.51 52.21 43.86
CA GLY A 958 -12.45 53.57 44.40
C GLY A 958 -11.34 54.40 43.77
N ASN A 959 -10.65 55.19 44.58
CA ASN A 959 -9.67 56.15 44.10
C ASN A 959 -8.35 55.46 43.70
N ASN A 960 -7.76 55.95 42.60
CA ASN A 960 -6.42 55.60 42.13
C ASN A 960 -6.19 54.10 41.87
N VAL A 961 -7.22 53.37 41.42
CA VAL A 961 -7.06 51.96 41.08
C VAL A 961 -6.57 51.81 39.65
N SER A 962 -5.57 50.96 39.43
CA SER A 962 -5.06 50.59 38.11
C SER A 962 -5.10 49.07 37.98
N ILE A 963 -5.77 48.57 36.93
CA ILE A 963 -5.86 47.15 36.61
C ILE A 963 -5.06 46.91 35.32
N LEU A 964 -4.06 46.06 35.40
CA LEU A 964 -3.09 45.80 34.34
C LEU A 964 -3.38 44.47 33.65
N PHE A 965 -3.34 44.49 32.32
CA PHE A 965 -3.42 43.33 31.44
C PHE A 965 -2.23 43.36 30.47
N GLU A 966 -1.28 42.47 30.67
CA GLU A 966 -0.07 42.32 29.86
C GLU A 966 -0.34 41.44 28.62
N ASN A 967 0.57 41.49 27.65
CA ASN A 967 0.55 40.66 26.43
C ASN A 967 -0.76 40.70 25.62
N MET A 968 -1.38 41.87 25.52
CA MET A 968 -2.57 42.06 24.70
C MET A 968 -2.16 42.28 23.24
N ASP A 969 -2.08 41.18 22.48
CA ASP A 969 -1.75 41.21 21.05
C ASP A 969 -2.98 41.49 20.17
N PHE A 970 -3.03 42.71 19.64
CA PHE A 970 -4.09 43.20 18.74
C PHE A 970 -3.84 42.89 17.26
N GLY A 971 -2.70 42.24 16.92
CA GLY A 971 -2.36 41.90 15.54
C GLY A 971 -2.30 43.11 14.60
N SER A 972 -2.40 42.84 13.29
CA SER A 972 -2.45 43.86 12.23
C SER A 972 -3.88 44.37 11.96
N SER A 973 -4.92 43.62 12.31
CA SER A 973 -6.32 44.05 12.17
C SER A 973 -6.67 45.18 13.12
N GLY A 974 -6.12 45.14 14.34
CA GLY A 974 -6.25 46.15 15.39
C GLY A 974 -7.66 46.26 15.99
N ALA A 975 -7.76 46.74 17.22
CA ALA A 975 -9.04 46.99 17.88
C ALA A 975 -9.57 48.40 17.58
N SER A 976 -10.82 48.50 17.13
CA SER A 976 -11.54 49.76 16.86
C SER A 976 -12.40 50.22 18.06
N SER A 977 -12.81 49.27 18.90
CA SER A 977 -13.75 49.52 20.00
C SER A 977 -13.51 48.56 21.18
N ILE A 978 -14.10 48.90 22.32
CA ILE A 978 -14.10 48.09 23.53
C ILE A 978 -15.53 47.95 24.06
N ALA A 979 -15.96 46.72 24.30
CA ALA A 979 -17.16 46.43 25.08
C ALA A 979 -16.75 46.25 26.54
N LEU A 980 -17.51 46.81 27.47
CA LEU A 980 -17.31 46.60 28.91
C LEU A 980 -18.64 46.43 29.63
N SER A 981 -18.60 45.67 30.73
CA SER A 981 -19.70 45.46 31.65
C SER A 981 -19.36 46.01 33.03
N TRP A 982 -20.19 46.93 33.53
CA TRP A 982 -19.97 47.63 34.79
C TRP A 982 -21.28 47.89 35.54
N ARG A 983 -21.19 48.16 36.84
CA ARG A 983 -22.23 48.87 37.59
C ARG A 983 -21.59 50.02 38.35
N SER A 984 -22.34 51.10 38.57
CA SER A 984 -21.77 52.29 39.18
C SER A 984 -22.81 53.10 39.96
N LYS A 985 -22.43 53.54 41.16
CA LYS A 985 -23.29 54.30 42.08
C LYS A 985 -23.43 55.78 41.72
N ILE A 986 -22.58 56.29 40.83
CA ILE A 986 -22.57 57.70 40.40
C ILE A 986 -22.49 57.77 38.87
N PRO A 987 -23.19 58.71 38.22
CA PRO A 987 -23.11 58.89 36.78
C PRO A 987 -21.79 59.52 36.35
N GLY A 988 -21.30 59.18 35.14
CA GLY A 988 -20.15 59.83 34.52
C GLY A 988 -18.77 59.37 35.02
N ASN A 989 -18.65 58.13 35.51
CA ASN A 989 -17.35 57.58 35.88
C ASN A 989 -16.41 57.52 34.67
N SER A 990 -15.20 58.05 34.81
CA SER A 990 -14.18 57.99 33.75
C SER A 990 -13.25 56.79 33.96
N ILE A 991 -13.05 56.00 32.92
CA ILE A 991 -12.01 54.96 32.88
C ILE A 991 -10.97 55.38 31.85
N GLN A 992 -9.73 55.49 32.27
CA GLN A 992 -8.62 55.79 31.37
C GLN A 992 -7.97 54.48 30.93
N LEU A 993 -8.06 54.19 29.63
CA LEU A 993 -7.39 53.06 28.98
C LEU A 993 -6.01 53.50 28.54
N LEU A 994 -4.98 52.86 29.08
CA LEU A 994 -3.60 53.09 28.73
C LEU A 994 -3.03 51.89 27.97
N PHE A 995 -2.51 52.13 26.78
CA PHE A 995 -1.85 51.13 25.94
C PHE A 995 -0.36 51.45 25.88
N THR A 996 0.48 50.56 26.39
CA THR A 996 1.94 50.74 26.40
C THR A 996 2.64 49.61 25.67
N ASP A 997 3.62 49.96 24.84
CA ASP A 997 4.67 49.06 24.37
C ASP A 997 6.04 49.70 24.67
N PRO A 998 7.18 49.03 24.40
CA PRO A 998 8.51 49.57 24.68
C PRO A 998 8.85 50.92 24.01
N GLN A 999 8.12 51.32 22.97
CA GLN A 999 8.39 52.50 22.13
C GLN A 999 7.30 53.58 22.22
N ASN A 1000 6.05 53.21 22.50
CA ASN A 1000 4.87 54.08 22.41
C ASN A 1000 3.91 53.91 23.59
N LYS A 1001 3.29 55.03 23.97
CA LYS A 1001 2.26 55.10 25.01
C LYS A 1001 1.05 55.85 24.48
N THR A 1002 -0.09 55.17 24.34
CA THR A 1002 -1.35 55.74 23.87
C THR A 1002 -2.36 55.71 25.00
N GLN A 1003 -3.15 56.78 25.14
CA GLN A 1003 -4.21 56.85 26.15
C GLN A 1003 -5.56 57.15 25.51
N LYS A 1004 -6.62 56.55 26.04
CA LYS A 1004 -8.01 56.80 25.68
C LYS A 1004 -8.84 56.93 26.94
N MET A 1005 -9.89 57.74 26.90
CA MET A 1005 -10.78 57.95 28.03
C MET A 1005 -12.19 57.54 27.62
N ILE A 1006 -12.82 56.71 28.44
CA ILE A 1006 -14.21 56.30 28.28
C ILE A 1006 -15.01 56.80 29.48
N PHE A 1007 -16.26 57.20 29.25
CA PHE A 1007 -17.17 57.65 30.29
C PHE A 1007 -18.33 56.69 30.36
N VAL A 1008 -18.65 56.22 31.56
CA VAL A 1008 -19.70 55.25 31.78
C VAL A 1008 -20.80 55.82 32.67
N ASP A 1009 -22.04 55.45 32.36
CA ASP A 1009 -23.22 55.92 33.09
C ASP A 1009 -23.42 55.18 34.42
N GLY A 1010 -24.18 55.79 35.32
CA GLY A 1010 -24.56 55.18 36.60
C GLY A 1010 -25.62 54.10 36.39
N SER A 1011 -25.47 52.95 37.05
CA SER A 1011 -26.40 51.82 36.96
C SER A 1011 -26.38 51.03 38.26
N ALA A 1012 -27.58 50.72 38.78
CA ALA A 1012 -27.74 49.89 39.99
C ALA A 1012 -27.38 48.42 39.72
N ASP A 1013 -27.70 47.92 38.52
CA ASP A 1013 -27.36 46.58 38.05
C ASP A 1013 -26.18 46.61 37.07
N TYR A 1014 -25.54 45.47 36.83
CA TYR A 1014 -24.53 45.35 35.77
C TYR A 1014 -25.16 45.62 34.41
N THR A 1015 -24.64 46.63 33.72
CA THR A 1015 -25.00 46.97 32.33
C THR A 1015 -23.77 46.83 31.44
N SER A 1016 -23.95 46.81 30.12
CA SER A 1016 -22.85 46.71 29.16
C SER A 1016 -23.07 47.64 27.97
N ALA A 1017 -21.98 48.21 27.46
CA ALA A 1017 -21.99 49.04 26.27
C ALA A 1017 -20.66 48.94 25.51
N VAL A 1018 -20.68 49.42 24.27
CA VAL A 1018 -19.54 49.45 23.36
C VAL A 1018 -19.08 50.89 23.17
N PHE A 1019 -17.77 51.11 23.31
CA PHE A 1019 -17.14 52.42 23.21
C PHE A 1019 -16.10 52.43 22.08
N PRO A 1020 -16.12 53.42 21.18
CA PRO A 1020 -15.11 53.54 20.13
C PRO A 1020 -13.76 54.00 20.73
N LEU A 1021 -12.66 53.42 20.24
CA LEU A 1021 -11.29 53.84 20.59
C LEU A 1021 -10.77 54.96 19.67
N GLY A 1022 -11.49 55.22 18.57
CA GLY A 1022 -11.11 56.18 17.53
C GLY A 1022 -10.06 55.59 16.60
N GLU A 1023 -8.78 55.70 16.97
CA GLU A 1023 -7.67 55.09 16.23
C GLU A 1023 -7.50 53.62 16.64
N LYS A 1024 -7.22 52.76 15.66
CA LYS A 1024 -7.02 51.34 15.90
C LYS A 1024 -5.80 51.07 16.76
N ILE A 1025 -5.99 50.29 17.82
CA ILE A 1025 -4.87 49.79 18.64
C ILE A 1025 -4.36 48.51 17.98
N MET A 1026 -3.08 48.50 17.57
CA MET A 1026 -2.44 47.39 16.85
C MET A 1026 -1.22 46.86 17.61
N GLY A 1027 -0.82 45.63 17.29
CA GLY A 1027 0.37 44.97 17.86
C GLY A 1027 0.22 44.57 19.33
N ASN A 1028 1.32 44.11 19.94
CA ASN A 1028 1.34 43.69 21.34
C ASN A 1028 1.46 44.89 22.29
N LYS A 1029 0.52 45.02 23.23
CA LYS A 1029 0.46 46.10 24.22
C LYS A 1029 0.24 45.55 25.62
N THR A 1030 0.68 46.29 26.62
CA THR A 1030 0.10 46.22 27.97
C THR A 1030 -1.06 47.22 28.05
N VAL A 1031 -2.22 46.75 28.48
CA VAL A 1031 -3.44 47.55 28.67
C VAL A 1031 -3.63 47.82 30.16
N THR A 1032 -3.68 49.07 30.57
CA THR A 1032 -4.02 49.47 31.95
C THR A 1032 -5.37 50.18 31.96
N LEU A 1033 -6.32 49.70 32.77
CA LEU A 1033 -7.54 50.42 33.11
C LEU A 1033 -7.29 51.23 34.38
N VAL A 1034 -7.23 52.55 34.26
CA VAL A 1034 -6.95 53.48 35.36
C VAL A 1034 -8.24 54.20 35.77
N PHE A 1035 -8.56 54.12 37.06
CA PHE A 1035 -9.71 54.72 37.72
C PHE A 1035 -9.24 55.90 38.57
N LEU A 1036 -9.58 57.10 38.11
CA LEU A 1036 -9.11 58.36 38.69
C LEU A 1036 -9.83 58.70 40.02
N PRO A 1037 -9.30 59.65 40.82
CA PRO A 1037 -9.97 60.12 42.04
C PRO A 1037 -11.42 60.54 41.79
N GLY A 1038 -12.34 60.06 42.65
CA GLY A 1038 -13.78 60.23 42.52
C GLY A 1038 -14.51 59.02 41.94
N SER A 1039 -13.79 57.95 41.56
CA SER A 1039 -14.41 56.76 40.97
C SER A 1039 -15.22 55.94 41.97
N SER A 1040 -16.36 55.40 41.54
CA SER A 1040 -17.15 54.42 42.28
C SER A 1040 -17.81 53.44 41.31
N LEU A 1041 -17.10 52.36 41.00
CA LEU A 1041 -17.45 51.44 39.93
C LEU A 1041 -17.14 50.00 40.32
N ASP A 1042 -17.94 49.08 39.79
CA ASP A 1042 -17.64 47.65 39.81
C ASP A 1042 -17.52 47.18 38.35
N LEU A 1043 -16.39 46.58 37.99
CA LEU A 1043 -16.11 46.11 36.65
C LEU A 1043 -16.27 44.59 36.61
N SER A 1044 -17.13 44.09 35.72
CA SER A 1044 -17.31 42.64 35.52
C SER A 1044 -16.38 42.11 34.46
N TRP A 1045 -16.45 42.62 33.23
CA TRP A 1045 -15.63 42.14 32.11
C TRP A 1045 -15.42 43.24 31.07
N PHE A 1046 -14.43 43.05 30.19
CA PHE A 1046 -14.27 43.83 28.97
C PHE A 1046 -13.82 42.95 27.79
N GLN A 1047 -13.99 43.44 26.58
CA GLN A 1047 -13.61 42.77 25.34
C GLN A 1047 -13.28 43.81 24.28
N PHE A 1048 -12.12 43.71 23.63
CA PHE A 1048 -11.82 44.53 22.45
C PHE A 1048 -12.40 43.90 21.18
N MET A 1049 -12.78 44.75 20.23
CA MET A 1049 -13.41 44.35 18.97
C MET A 1049 -12.74 45.07 17.79
N GLU A 1050 -12.66 44.37 16.65
CA GLU A 1050 -11.95 44.81 15.43
C GLU A 1050 -12.54 46.03 14.72
#